data_AF-A0A8C2ZRE4-F1
#
_entry.id   AF-A0A8C2ZRE4-F1
#
_cell.length_a   1.000
_cell.length_b   1.000
_cell.length_c   1.000
_cell.angle_alpha   90.00
_cell.angle_beta   90.00
_cell.angle_gamma   90.00
#
_symmetry.space_group_name_H-M   'P 1'
#
loop_
_entity.id
_entity.type
_entity.pdbx_description
1 polymer ?
#
loop_
_entity_poly.entity_id
_entity_poly.type
_entity_poly.pdbx_seq_one_letter_code
_entity_poly.pdbx_strand_id
1 'polypeptide(L)'
;MDVATATAEHAGEMVKDELAEKCQKLFQAFLEEYQTGDGEVKYVREAEELIRPERNTLVVSFTDLEGFNQELATTIQEEYYRVYPFLCRAVRNFARDHGNVPLNKEFYVALEELPTRHKIRELSSMRIGTLVRISGQVVRTHPVHPELVSGTFLCMDCQALIKDVPQQFKYSPPTICRNPVCNNRSRFHLDTHKSKFIDFQKVRIQETQAELPRGSIPRSLEIVLRAEAVEMAQAGDRCDFTGTLIVVPDVSQLSTPGVRAETSTRIAGGPQGFDADGLRGLKALGVRELSYRLAFLACNVAPTNPRFGGKELRDEEQTAESIKSQMTEKEWEKVFEMSQDKNLYHNLCTSLFPTIHGNDEVKRGILLMLFGGVAKKTMEGISLRGDVNVCVVGDPSTAKSQFLKHVEEFSPRAVYTSGKASTAAGLTAAVVRDEESNEFVIEAGALMLADNGVCCIDEFDKMDLKDQVAIHEAMEQQTISITKAGVKATLNARTSILAAANPVGGRYDRSKSLKQNVNLTAPIMSRFDLFFILVDDCNEVTDYAIARRIVDLHCRGEESVDRLYSLDEIRRYLLFARQFKPKISKESEEFIVEQYKRLRQRDSSGGVTKSAWRITVRQLESMIRLSEGMARMHCCDEVQPKHVKEAFRLLNKSIIRVETPDINLEQDDDLEDDEEQQQEDANNGINGPVDGVNGHYRRISNLLVLHLRPEEEEELKKSAVVNWYLKEIESEIDSEEELVNKKGLIEKVLHRLVHYDHILIELSPTGLKGSEPATTEEEEVVLVVNPNYTLED
;
A
#
# COMPACT_ATOMS: atom_id res chain seq x y z
N MET A 1 61.52 52.25 12.43
CA MET A 1 60.35 53.14 12.36
C MET A 1 59.13 52.29 12.02
N ASP A 2 58.68 51.56 13.04
CA ASP A 2 57.30 51.41 13.52
C ASP A 2 56.18 51.06 12.53
N VAL A 3 56.05 49.75 12.25
CA VAL A 3 54.78 49.11 11.83
C VAL A 3 54.39 47.97 12.79
N ALA A 4 55.25 47.62 13.76
CA ALA A 4 55.02 46.52 14.71
C ALA A 4 54.28 46.95 16.00
N THR A 5 54.03 48.24 16.20
CA THR A 5 53.34 48.78 17.38
C THR A 5 51.84 49.01 17.18
N ALA A 6 51.33 48.94 15.94
CA ALA A 6 49.90 49.14 15.64
C ALA A 6 49.04 47.87 15.80
N THR A 7 49.64 46.69 15.97
CA THR A 7 48.89 45.42 16.08
C THR A 7 48.51 45.05 17.51
N ALA A 8 48.95 45.81 18.52
CA ALA A 8 48.66 45.54 19.93
C ALA A 8 47.39 46.25 20.44
N GLU A 9 46.82 47.21 19.69
CA GLU A 9 45.62 47.97 20.11
C GLU A 9 44.28 47.38 19.61
N HIS A 10 44.29 46.38 18.74
CA HIS A 10 43.08 45.70 18.23
C HIS A 10 42.77 44.34 18.88
N ALA A 11 43.42 44.01 20.00
CA ALA A 11 43.12 42.79 20.76
C ALA A 11 41.79 42.93 21.55
N GLY A 12 40.67 43.03 20.84
CA GLY A 12 39.35 43.12 21.47
C GLY A 12 38.17 43.37 20.53
N GLU A 13 38.38 43.85 19.30
CA GLU A 13 37.29 44.10 18.36
C GLU A 13 37.09 42.89 17.45
N MET A 14 35.94 42.23 17.59
CA MET A 14 35.49 41.25 16.61
C MET A 14 35.36 41.96 15.26
N VAL A 15 36.03 41.44 14.22
CA VAL A 15 35.87 41.97 12.86
C VAL A 15 34.39 41.84 12.48
N LYS A 16 33.76 42.98 12.19
CA LYS A 16 32.36 43.02 11.78
C LYS A 16 32.24 42.52 10.35
N ASP A 17 31.30 41.61 10.14
CA ASP A 17 30.96 41.12 8.81
C ASP A 17 29.95 42.08 8.16
N GLU A 18 30.44 43.04 7.38
CA GLU A 18 29.60 44.09 6.77
C GLU A 18 28.53 43.52 5.83
N LEU A 19 28.84 42.46 5.09
CA LEU A 19 27.91 41.81 4.17
C LEU A 19 26.77 41.14 4.94
N ALA A 20 27.11 40.42 6.02
CA ALA A 20 26.12 39.74 6.83
C ALA A 20 25.24 40.73 7.63
N GLU A 21 25.81 41.83 8.14
CA GLU A 21 25.02 42.89 8.80
C GLU A 21 24.11 43.63 7.81
N LYS A 22 24.58 43.88 6.58
CA LYS A 22 23.75 44.46 5.51
C LYS A 22 22.59 43.53 5.16
N CYS A 23 22.87 42.23 5.00
CA CYS A 23 21.87 41.19 4.78
C CYS A 23 20.84 41.14 5.91
N GLN A 24 21.30 41.20 7.17
CA GLN A 24 20.42 41.23 8.35
C GLN A 24 19.44 42.42 8.31
N LYS A 25 19.92 43.62 7.99
CA LYS A 25 19.07 44.82 7.91
C LYS A 25 18.06 44.76 6.77
N LEU A 26 18.51 44.31 5.59
CA LEU A 26 17.64 44.16 4.42
C LEU A 26 16.56 43.09 4.66
N PHE A 27 16.92 41.99 5.31
CA PHE A 27 15.97 40.93 5.65
C PHE A 27 14.98 41.38 6.72
N GLN A 28 15.40 42.17 7.71
CA GLN A 28 14.47 42.75 8.68
C GLN A 28 13.49 43.72 8.00
N ALA A 29 13.97 44.59 7.11
CA ALA A 29 13.10 45.48 6.33
C ALA A 29 12.11 44.70 5.47
N PHE A 30 12.54 43.60 4.85
CA PHE A 30 11.65 42.70 4.10
C PHE A 30 10.51 42.14 4.96
N LEU A 31 10.80 41.68 6.18
CA LEU A 31 9.76 41.15 7.08
C LEU A 31 8.74 42.20 7.52
N GLU A 32 9.16 43.47 7.62
CA GLU A 32 8.31 44.59 8.04
C GLU A 32 7.50 45.20 6.88
N GLU A 33 8.10 45.29 5.68
CA GLU A 33 7.54 46.02 4.54
C GLU A 33 6.77 45.12 3.55
N TYR A 34 7.01 43.80 3.52
CA TYR A 34 6.42 42.93 2.51
C TYR A 34 4.90 42.80 2.67
N GLN A 35 4.17 43.33 1.69
CA GLN A 35 2.72 43.29 1.61
C GLN A 35 2.28 42.32 0.52
N THR A 36 1.27 41.51 0.84
CA THR A 36 0.56 40.70 -0.15
C THR A 36 -0.34 41.59 -1.01
N GLY A 37 -0.86 41.08 -2.14
CA GLY A 37 -1.76 41.82 -3.03
C GLY A 37 -3.01 42.45 -2.36
N ASP A 38 -3.36 41.99 -1.16
CA ASP A 38 -4.47 42.48 -0.35
C ASP A 38 -4.11 43.63 0.64
N GLY A 39 -2.85 44.10 0.63
CA GLY A 39 -2.37 45.17 1.52
C GLY A 39 -2.10 44.74 2.97
N GLU A 40 -2.30 43.47 3.32
CA GLU A 40 -1.92 42.89 4.61
C GLU A 40 -0.48 42.36 4.59
N VAL A 41 0.24 42.61 5.69
CA VAL A 41 1.61 42.10 5.92
C VAL A 41 1.53 40.64 6.38
N LYS A 42 1.89 39.71 5.50
CA LYS A 42 1.76 38.25 5.69
C LYS A 42 2.53 37.75 6.93
N TYR A 43 3.76 38.21 7.09
CA TYR A 43 4.69 37.68 8.10
C TYR A 43 4.41 38.17 9.54
N VAL A 44 3.60 39.22 9.71
CA VAL A 44 3.24 39.73 11.05
C VAL A 44 2.35 38.72 11.79
N ARG A 45 1.35 38.16 11.10
CA ARG A 45 0.45 37.14 11.71
C ARG A 45 1.22 35.89 12.12
N GLU A 46 2.19 35.46 11.30
CA GLU A 46 3.03 34.31 11.63
C GLU A 46 4.00 34.61 12.78
N ALA A 47 4.48 35.85 12.90
CA ALA A 47 5.27 36.29 14.04
C ALA A 47 4.47 36.37 15.36
N GLU A 48 3.18 36.72 15.30
CA GLU A 48 2.29 36.63 16.47
C GLU A 48 2.12 35.17 16.94
N GLU A 49 1.98 34.22 16.01
CA GLU A 49 1.95 32.79 16.35
C GLU A 49 3.26 32.30 16.98
N LEU A 50 4.40 32.89 16.58
CA LEU A 50 5.75 32.57 17.07
C LEU A 50 5.95 32.91 18.56
N ILE A 51 5.05 33.70 19.15
CA ILE A 51 5.04 34.00 20.59
C ILE A 51 4.69 32.74 21.41
N ARG A 52 3.91 31.81 20.84
CA ARG A 52 3.54 30.55 21.52
C ARG A 52 4.80 29.76 21.91
N PRO A 53 4.85 29.15 23.09
CA PRO A 53 6.08 28.54 23.62
C PRO A 53 6.59 27.37 22.76
N GLU A 54 5.70 26.67 22.07
CA GLU A 54 6.01 25.47 21.28
C GLU A 54 6.60 25.78 19.90
N ARG A 55 6.34 26.97 19.33
CA ARG A 55 6.83 27.35 17.99
C ARG A 55 8.10 28.16 18.05
N ASN A 56 9.07 27.81 17.22
CA ASN A 56 10.36 28.51 17.15
C ASN A 56 10.88 28.72 15.72
N THR A 57 10.19 28.22 14.69
CA THR A 57 10.54 28.47 13.28
C THR A 57 9.59 29.49 12.66
N LEU A 58 10.14 30.44 11.91
CA LEU A 58 9.39 31.28 10.97
C LEU A 58 9.60 30.73 9.56
N VAL A 59 8.50 30.44 8.87
CA VAL A 59 8.52 29.97 7.49
C VAL A 59 8.46 31.18 6.56
N VAL A 60 9.41 31.27 5.63
CA VAL A 60 9.51 32.39 4.69
C VAL A 60 9.57 31.83 3.28
N SER A 61 8.68 32.31 2.40
CA SER A 61 8.72 31.92 0.99
C SER A 61 9.87 32.61 0.28
N PHE A 62 10.63 31.85 -0.50
CA PHE A 62 11.73 32.38 -1.30
C PHE A 62 11.23 33.21 -2.48
N THR A 63 10.04 32.89 -3.02
CA THR A 63 9.44 33.67 -4.13
C THR A 63 9.05 35.07 -3.69
N ASP A 64 8.51 35.20 -2.47
CA ASP A 64 8.21 36.48 -1.84
C ASP A 64 9.49 37.33 -1.68
N LEU A 65 10.60 36.69 -1.30
CA LEU A 65 11.90 37.34 -1.12
C LEU A 65 12.50 37.80 -2.46
N GLU A 66 12.41 36.97 -3.51
CA GLU A 66 12.80 37.35 -4.87
C GLU A 66 11.99 38.54 -5.39
N GLY A 67 10.67 38.58 -5.09
CA GLY A 67 9.78 39.66 -5.51
C GLY A 67 10.10 41.01 -4.89
N PHE A 68 10.56 41.03 -3.63
CA PHE A 68 10.96 42.26 -2.94
C PHE A 68 12.39 42.69 -3.28
N ASN A 69 13.36 41.76 -3.22
CA ASN A 69 14.76 42.08 -3.42
C ASN A 69 15.58 40.91 -3.99
N GLN A 70 15.91 41.02 -5.28
CA GLN A 70 16.71 40.03 -6.01
C GLN A 70 18.18 39.94 -5.55
N GLU A 71 18.80 41.06 -5.12
CA GLU A 71 20.18 41.06 -4.62
C GLU A 71 20.28 40.26 -3.31
N LEU A 72 19.29 40.44 -2.43
CA LEU A 72 19.19 39.70 -1.18
C LEU A 72 19.01 38.20 -1.44
N ALA A 73 18.11 37.83 -2.37
CA ALA A 73 17.87 36.44 -2.75
C ALA A 73 19.14 35.75 -3.24
N THR A 74 19.88 36.41 -4.13
CA THR A 74 21.15 35.88 -4.68
C THR A 74 22.19 35.69 -3.57
N THR A 75 22.31 36.66 -2.66
CA THR A 75 23.23 36.58 -1.52
C THR A 75 22.89 35.42 -0.58
N ILE A 76 21.60 35.23 -0.28
CA ILE A 76 21.12 34.13 0.56
C ILE A 76 21.33 32.78 -0.14
N GLN A 77 21.15 32.71 -1.46
CA GLN A 77 21.31 31.46 -2.22
C GLN A 77 22.76 31.00 -2.30
N GLU A 78 23.70 31.92 -2.52
CA GLU A 78 25.13 31.61 -2.66
C GLU A 78 25.83 31.40 -1.31
N GLU A 79 25.60 32.29 -0.33
CA GLU A 79 26.31 32.28 0.96
C GLU A 79 25.42 31.91 2.15
N TYR A 80 24.43 31.03 1.95
CA TYR A 80 23.43 30.66 2.96
C TYR A 80 24.04 30.32 4.33
N TYR A 81 25.04 29.44 4.36
CA TYR A 81 25.64 28.97 5.63
C TYR A 81 26.26 30.12 6.45
N ARG A 82 26.82 31.13 5.79
CA ARG A 82 27.45 32.29 6.44
C ARG A 82 26.41 33.27 6.97
N VAL A 83 25.36 33.54 6.19
CA VAL A 83 24.33 34.52 6.55
C VAL A 83 23.26 33.95 7.49
N TYR A 84 23.09 32.63 7.55
CA TYR A 84 22.04 31.98 8.34
C TYR A 84 21.96 32.42 9.82
N PRO A 85 23.06 32.49 10.60
CA PRO A 85 22.99 32.97 11.99
C PRO A 85 22.50 34.42 12.12
N PHE A 86 22.72 35.24 11.09
CA PHE A 86 22.27 36.63 11.06
C PHE A 86 20.80 36.73 10.67
N LEU A 87 20.30 35.86 9.80
CA LEU A 87 18.87 35.74 9.51
C LEU A 87 18.08 35.37 10.77
N CYS A 88 18.56 34.40 11.56
CA CYS A 88 17.94 34.05 12.86
C CYS A 88 17.94 35.24 13.85
N ARG A 89 18.97 36.10 13.81
CA ARG A 89 19.00 37.32 14.63
C ARG A 89 18.01 38.38 14.13
N ALA A 90 17.86 38.53 12.81
CA ALA A 90 16.85 39.41 12.24
C ALA A 90 15.43 39.01 12.67
N VAL A 91 15.10 37.72 12.60
CA VAL A 91 13.80 37.22 13.09
C VAL A 91 13.63 37.44 14.59
N ARG A 92 14.69 37.28 15.38
CA ARG A 92 14.64 37.59 16.82
C ARG A 92 14.34 39.06 17.09
N ASN A 93 14.94 39.98 16.32
CA ASN A 93 14.65 41.41 16.46
C ASN A 93 13.19 41.69 16.06
N PHE A 94 12.76 41.18 14.91
CA PHE A 94 11.40 41.33 14.41
C PHE A 94 10.33 40.81 15.40
N ALA A 95 10.56 39.64 16.00
CA ALA A 95 9.67 39.06 17.01
C ALA A 95 9.66 39.88 18.32
N ARG A 96 10.75 40.58 18.66
CA ARG A 96 10.83 41.45 19.83
C ARG A 96 10.06 42.75 19.63
N ASP A 97 10.01 43.25 18.40
CA ASP A 97 9.29 44.49 18.08
C ASP A 97 7.77 44.30 18.14
N HIS A 98 7.28 43.08 17.87
CA HIS A 98 5.85 42.73 17.89
C HIS A 98 5.38 42.05 19.18
N GLY A 99 6.28 41.64 20.10
CA GLY A 99 5.89 40.94 21.32
C GLY A 99 6.97 40.83 22.41
N ASN A 100 6.53 40.49 23.63
CA ASN A 100 7.44 40.31 24.77
C ASN A 100 7.94 38.86 24.84
N VAL A 101 8.95 38.53 24.03
CA VAL A 101 9.57 37.21 23.97
C VAL A 101 10.60 37.03 25.10
N PRO A 102 10.67 35.87 25.77
CA PRO A 102 11.75 35.56 26.70
C PRO A 102 13.13 35.57 26.01
N LEU A 103 14.10 36.25 26.63
CA LEU A 103 15.47 36.48 26.11
C LEU A 103 16.24 35.21 25.72
N ASN A 104 15.84 34.05 26.26
CA ASN A 104 16.51 32.77 26.02
C ASN A 104 15.94 31.98 24.83
N LYS A 105 14.82 32.42 24.23
CA LYS A 105 14.21 31.74 23.09
C LYS A 105 14.98 32.07 21.81
N GLU A 106 15.40 31.04 21.09
CA GLU A 106 15.98 31.19 19.76
C GLU A 106 14.92 30.96 18.69
N PHE A 107 15.09 31.66 17.57
CA PHE A 107 14.22 31.54 16.41
C PHE A 107 15.03 31.05 15.23
N TYR A 108 14.39 30.25 14.39
CA TYR A 108 14.97 29.70 13.18
C TYR A 108 14.18 30.18 11.98
N VAL A 109 14.86 30.21 10.82
CA VAL A 109 14.25 30.57 9.55
C VAL A 109 14.17 29.32 8.70
N ALA A 110 12.96 28.96 8.27
CA ALA A 110 12.70 27.91 7.31
C ALA A 110 12.37 28.55 5.97
N LEU A 111 13.17 28.27 4.94
CA LEU A 111 12.93 28.79 3.59
C LEU A 111 12.10 27.79 2.79
N GLU A 112 11.03 28.28 2.18
CA GLU A 112 10.11 27.51 1.34
C GLU A 112 10.13 27.96 -0.12
N GLU A 113 9.58 27.10 -1.00
CA GLU A 113 9.30 27.44 -2.40
C GLU A 113 10.52 27.88 -3.24
N LEU A 114 11.65 27.17 -3.11
CA LEU A 114 12.74 27.38 -4.08
C LEU A 114 12.30 26.93 -5.49
N PRO A 115 12.53 27.75 -6.53
CA PRO A 115 12.15 27.44 -7.90
C PRO A 115 13.00 26.31 -8.49
N THR A 116 14.28 26.22 -8.11
CA THR A 116 15.21 25.23 -8.64
C THR A 116 15.24 23.97 -7.77
N ARG A 117 14.68 22.88 -8.29
CA ARG A 117 14.80 21.54 -7.69
C ARG A 117 16.02 20.80 -8.26
N HIS A 118 16.85 20.27 -7.37
CA HIS A 118 18.06 19.54 -7.73
C HIS A 118 17.98 18.05 -7.36
N LYS A 119 18.62 17.23 -8.18
CA LYS A 119 18.74 15.80 -7.94
C LYS A 119 19.90 15.50 -7.00
N ILE A 120 19.81 14.38 -6.27
CA ILE A 120 20.87 13.93 -5.35
C ILE A 120 22.22 13.76 -6.08
N ARG A 121 22.20 13.33 -7.35
CA ARG A 121 23.42 13.14 -8.17
C ARG A 121 24.11 14.45 -8.57
N GLU A 122 23.39 15.56 -8.59
CA GLU A 122 23.94 16.86 -8.96
C GLU A 122 24.58 17.60 -7.78
N LEU A 123 24.59 16.99 -6.59
CA LEU A 123 25.27 17.52 -5.41
C LEU A 123 26.78 17.30 -5.55
N SER A 124 27.48 18.35 -5.98
CA SER A 124 28.94 18.41 -6.05
C SER A 124 29.51 19.25 -4.91
N SER A 125 30.83 19.21 -4.73
CA SER A 125 31.53 20.05 -3.74
C SER A 125 31.40 21.55 -3.99
N MET A 126 31.06 21.97 -5.21
CA MET A 126 30.84 23.39 -5.53
C MET A 126 29.58 23.95 -4.86
N ARG A 127 28.66 23.09 -4.42
CA ARG A 127 27.38 23.46 -3.80
C ARG A 127 27.38 23.39 -2.28
N ILE A 128 28.58 23.33 -1.68
CA ILE A 128 28.72 23.38 -0.23
C ILE A 128 28.41 24.82 0.23
N GLY A 129 27.53 24.97 1.21
CA GLY A 129 27.17 26.27 1.78
C GLY A 129 26.10 27.06 1.01
N THR A 130 25.69 26.60 -0.18
CA THR A 130 24.60 27.18 -0.98
C THR A 130 23.24 26.63 -0.56
N LEU A 131 22.17 27.40 -0.75
CA LEU A 131 20.79 26.94 -0.54
C LEU A 131 20.33 26.09 -1.73
N VAL A 132 19.90 24.86 -1.45
CA VAL A 132 19.49 23.86 -2.45
C VAL A 132 18.21 23.18 -1.97
N ARG A 133 17.30 22.89 -2.91
CA ARG A 133 16.15 22.02 -2.70
C ARG A 133 16.41 20.65 -3.33
N ILE A 134 16.31 19.60 -2.52
CA ILE A 134 16.47 18.21 -2.95
C ILE A 134 15.20 17.42 -2.65
N SER A 135 14.89 16.45 -3.49
CA SER A 135 13.75 15.55 -3.30
C SER A 135 14.25 14.12 -3.11
N GLY A 136 13.66 13.41 -2.16
CA GLY A 136 14.01 12.02 -1.90
C GLY A 136 12.90 11.26 -1.20
N GLN A 137 12.93 9.94 -1.34
CA GLN A 137 12.12 9.07 -0.51
C GLN A 137 12.84 8.81 0.81
N VAL A 138 12.14 8.97 1.92
CA VAL A 138 12.69 8.68 3.24
C VAL A 138 12.73 7.16 3.44
N VAL A 139 13.92 6.62 3.69
CA VAL A 139 14.10 5.18 3.92
C VAL A 139 14.10 4.86 5.40
N ARG A 140 14.84 5.66 6.19
CA ARG A 140 15.00 5.45 7.63
C ARG A 140 15.06 6.77 8.37
N THR A 141 14.37 6.82 9.50
CA THR A 141 14.36 7.93 10.45
C THR A 141 14.99 7.47 11.76
N HIS A 142 16.01 8.16 12.24
CA HIS A 142 16.59 7.90 13.56
C HIS A 142 15.75 8.62 14.63
N PRO A 143 15.80 8.16 15.90
CA PRO A 143 15.16 8.86 17.00
C PRO A 143 15.73 10.28 17.18
N VAL A 144 14.93 11.13 17.82
CA VAL A 144 15.29 12.50 18.13
C VAL A 144 16.32 12.51 19.27
N HIS A 145 17.39 13.29 19.09
CA HIS A 145 18.41 13.50 20.10
C HIS A 145 18.61 15.01 20.34
N PRO A 146 18.84 15.45 21.58
CA PRO A 146 19.21 16.82 21.84
C PRO A 146 20.67 17.08 21.45
N GLU A 147 20.90 18.04 20.52
CA GLU A 147 22.22 18.54 20.13
C GLU A 147 22.56 19.80 20.94
N LEU A 148 23.78 19.86 21.49
CA LEU A 148 24.30 21.05 22.18
C LEU A 148 24.79 22.07 21.14
N VAL A 149 24.10 23.20 20.98
CA VAL A 149 24.50 24.28 20.04
C VAL A 149 25.48 25.24 20.67
N SER A 150 25.18 25.68 21.90
CA SER A 150 26.06 26.56 22.66
C SER A 150 26.18 26.09 24.10
N GLY A 151 27.40 25.78 24.50
CA GLY A 151 27.71 25.37 25.87
C GLY A 151 28.03 26.56 26.75
N THR A 152 27.45 26.56 27.95
CA THR A 152 27.93 27.41 29.04
C THR A 152 28.89 26.60 29.89
N PHE A 153 30.14 27.04 29.97
CA PHE A 153 31.20 26.33 30.69
C PHE A 153 31.54 27.05 32.00
N LEU A 154 31.60 26.30 33.09
CA LEU A 154 32.11 26.72 34.38
C LEU A 154 33.61 26.38 34.46
N CYS A 155 34.45 27.38 34.70
CA CYS A 155 35.85 27.14 35.01
C CYS A 155 36.00 26.58 36.42
N MET A 156 36.68 25.44 36.59
CA MET A 156 36.85 24.84 37.92
C MET A 156 37.78 25.63 38.84
N ASP A 157 38.74 26.38 38.28
CA ASP A 157 39.76 27.09 39.08
C ASP A 157 39.30 28.48 39.52
N CYS A 158 38.55 29.21 38.69
CA CYS A 158 38.08 30.57 39.02
C CYS A 158 36.56 30.70 39.13
N GLN A 159 35.80 29.61 38.93
CA GLN A 159 34.33 29.58 38.97
C GLN A 159 33.65 30.57 38.01
N ALA A 160 34.40 31.13 37.05
CA ALA A 160 33.86 32.02 36.05
C ALA A 160 32.98 31.24 35.06
N LEU A 161 31.80 31.77 34.77
CA LEU A 161 30.89 31.26 33.75
C LEU A 161 31.24 31.85 32.39
N ILE A 162 31.70 31.00 31.48
CA ILE A 162 31.92 31.31 30.08
C ILE A 162 30.65 30.91 29.31
N LYS A 163 29.82 31.90 29.02
CA LYS A 163 28.57 31.72 28.26
C LYS A 163 28.83 31.73 26.76
N ASP A 164 27.91 31.08 26.03
CA ASP A 164 27.78 31.15 24.57
C ASP A 164 29.03 30.64 23.81
N VAL A 165 29.60 29.51 24.23
CA VAL A 165 30.64 28.83 23.45
C VAL A 165 29.98 27.97 22.37
N PRO A 166 30.04 28.35 21.08
CA PRO A 166 29.40 27.60 20.01
C PRO A 166 30.08 26.23 19.84
N GLN A 167 29.27 25.20 19.65
CA GLN A 167 29.73 23.86 19.36
C GLN A 167 29.50 23.57 17.87
N GLN A 168 30.54 23.16 17.16
CA GLN A 168 30.47 22.85 15.74
C GLN A 168 30.74 21.35 15.54
N PHE A 169 29.68 20.53 15.53
CA PHE A 169 29.70 19.07 15.28
C PHE A 169 30.63 18.24 16.19
N LYS A 170 31.28 18.87 17.16
CA LYS A 170 32.22 18.29 18.10
C LYS A 170 32.09 19.01 19.44
N TYR A 171 32.16 18.23 20.51
CA TYR A 171 32.35 18.77 21.85
C TYR A 171 33.72 19.45 21.98
N SER A 172 33.70 20.77 22.04
CA SER A 172 34.86 21.65 22.14
C SER A 172 34.76 22.48 23.43
N PRO A 173 35.54 22.15 24.48
CA PRO A 173 35.66 23.03 25.63
C PRO A 173 36.44 24.29 25.23
N PRO A 174 36.20 25.44 25.89
CA PRO A 174 36.99 26.64 25.67
C PRO A 174 38.46 26.38 26.02
N THR A 175 39.40 26.91 25.22
CA THR A 175 40.84 26.70 25.42
C THR A 175 41.47 27.72 26.39
N ILE A 176 40.82 28.86 26.59
CA ILE A 176 41.29 29.97 27.43
C ILE A 176 40.12 30.48 28.27
N CYS A 177 40.36 30.70 29.55
CA CYS A 177 39.40 31.32 30.45
C CYS A 177 39.30 32.83 30.20
N ARG A 178 38.10 33.41 30.23
CA ARG A 178 37.90 34.88 30.09
C ARG A 178 38.55 35.70 31.21
N ASN A 179 38.78 35.11 32.37
CA ASN A 179 39.43 35.79 33.48
C ASN A 179 40.94 35.84 33.25
N PRO A 180 41.57 37.03 33.11
CA PRO A 180 43.00 37.17 32.81
C PRO A 180 43.91 36.60 33.91
N VAL A 181 43.39 36.41 35.14
CA VAL A 181 44.12 35.84 36.28
C VAL A 181 44.12 34.30 36.25
N CYS A 182 43.26 33.67 35.46
CA CYS A 182 43.08 32.23 35.44
C CYS A 182 43.89 31.57 34.32
N ASN A 183 44.87 30.75 34.68
CA ASN A 183 45.72 30.02 33.73
C ASN A 183 45.15 28.63 33.34
N ASN A 184 43.86 28.40 33.58
CA ASN A 184 43.21 27.13 33.26
C ASN A 184 42.95 27.00 31.76
N ARG A 185 43.33 25.84 31.19
CA ARG A 185 43.23 25.54 29.75
C ARG A 185 42.49 24.24 29.43
N SER A 186 42.05 23.49 30.42
CA SER A 186 41.45 22.16 30.20
C SER A 186 40.34 21.78 31.19
N ARG A 187 40.33 22.36 32.40
CA ARG A 187 39.37 22.01 33.44
C ARG A 187 38.11 22.87 33.36
N PHE A 188 37.30 22.62 32.34
CA PHE A 188 36.01 23.26 32.16
C PHE A 188 34.88 22.24 32.36
N HIS A 189 33.89 22.60 33.16
CA HIS A 189 32.69 21.81 33.37
C HIS A 189 31.53 22.41 32.60
N LEU A 190 30.80 21.61 31.83
CA LEU A 190 29.61 22.10 31.12
C LEU A 190 28.45 22.23 32.12
N ASP A 191 27.88 23.43 32.24
CA ASP A 191 26.63 23.64 32.97
C ASP A 191 25.46 23.33 32.04
N THR A 192 24.85 22.15 32.19
CA THR A 192 23.74 21.71 31.34
C THR A 192 22.49 22.59 31.49
N HIS A 193 22.24 23.16 32.66
CA HIS A 193 21.02 23.96 32.90
C HIS A 193 21.04 25.32 32.18
N LYS A 194 22.23 25.87 31.92
CA LYS A 194 22.40 27.16 31.22
C LYS A 194 22.91 26.98 29.79
N SER A 195 23.09 25.76 29.35
CA SER A 195 23.48 25.44 27.99
C SER A 195 22.24 25.40 27.09
N LYS A 196 22.45 25.67 25.80
CA LYS A 196 21.38 25.66 24.81
C LYS A 196 21.41 24.35 24.04
N PHE A 197 20.28 23.65 24.06
CA PHE A 197 20.05 22.43 23.32
C PHE A 197 19.01 22.67 22.23
N ILE A 198 19.16 21.96 21.13
CA ILE A 198 18.16 21.89 20.06
C ILE A 198 17.84 20.44 19.78
N ASP A 199 16.63 20.18 19.31
CA ASP A 199 16.30 18.86 18.81
C ASP A 199 16.98 18.62 17.46
N PHE A 200 17.61 17.46 17.34
CA PHE A 200 18.36 16.99 16.18
C PHE A 200 17.82 15.62 15.79
N GLN A 201 17.57 15.43 14.50
CA GLN A 201 17.16 14.14 13.95
C GLN A 201 17.95 13.83 12.68
N LYS A 202 18.42 12.59 12.57
CA LYS A 202 19.11 12.08 11.39
C LYS A 202 18.16 11.25 10.54
N VAL A 203 17.99 11.63 9.29
CA VAL A 203 17.13 10.92 8.33
C VAL A 203 17.97 10.48 7.14
N ARG A 204 17.74 9.25 6.66
CA ARG A 204 18.39 8.73 5.45
C ARG A 204 17.37 8.71 4.33
N ILE A 205 17.67 9.44 3.26
CA ILE A 205 16.86 9.48 2.04
C ILE A 205 17.51 8.71 0.91
N GLN A 206 16.69 8.35 -0.07
CA GLN A 206 17.07 7.67 -1.29
C GLN A 206 16.52 8.41 -2.51
N GLU A 207 17.28 8.31 -3.60
CA GLU A 207 16.89 8.85 -4.91
C GLU A 207 15.53 8.29 -5.35
N THR A 208 14.66 9.16 -5.86
CA THR A 208 13.31 8.76 -6.28
C THR A 208 13.36 7.95 -7.57
N GLN A 209 12.41 7.01 -7.75
CA GLN A 209 12.40 6.10 -8.91
C GLN A 209 12.31 6.84 -10.26
N ALA A 210 11.60 7.97 -10.31
CA ALA A 210 11.44 8.77 -11.51
C ALA A 210 12.76 9.42 -11.98
N GLU A 211 13.71 9.62 -11.06
CA GLU A 211 14.99 10.29 -11.34
C GLU A 211 16.12 9.30 -11.66
N LEU A 212 15.89 7.99 -11.52
CA LEU A 212 16.92 6.97 -11.70
C LEU A 212 17.35 6.81 -13.17
N PRO A 213 18.64 6.97 -13.49
CA PRO A 213 19.14 6.60 -14.80
C PRO A 213 19.16 5.08 -14.98
N ARG A 214 18.90 4.62 -16.22
CA ARG A 214 18.82 3.20 -16.56
C ARG A 214 20.10 2.46 -16.13
N GLY A 215 19.94 1.39 -15.36
CA GLY A 215 21.04 0.49 -14.97
C GLY A 215 21.90 0.96 -13.79
N SER A 216 21.55 2.03 -13.08
CA SER A 216 22.27 2.47 -11.88
C SER A 216 21.55 2.09 -10.58
N ILE A 217 22.33 1.79 -9.54
CA ILE A 217 21.82 1.63 -8.17
C ILE A 217 21.43 3.02 -7.61
N PRO A 218 20.30 3.14 -6.89
CA PRO A 218 19.89 4.38 -6.22
C PRO A 218 20.91 4.80 -5.15
N ARG A 219 21.32 6.07 -5.17
CA ARG A 219 22.19 6.64 -4.12
C ARG A 219 21.37 7.04 -2.89
N SER A 220 21.98 6.94 -1.72
CA SER A 220 21.42 7.43 -0.46
C SER A 220 22.23 8.62 0.07
N LEU A 221 21.56 9.52 0.77
CA LEU A 221 22.15 10.70 1.40
C LEU A 221 21.64 10.81 2.83
N GLU A 222 22.49 11.28 3.73
CA GLU A 222 22.10 11.58 5.10
C GLU A 222 21.69 13.04 5.23
N ILE A 223 20.49 13.25 5.76
CA ILE A 223 19.91 14.54 6.06
C ILE A 223 19.88 14.71 7.58
N VAL A 224 20.23 15.91 8.01
CA VAL A 224 20.07 16.38 9.37
C VAL A 224 18.90 17.36 9.42
N LEU A 225 17.92 17.06 10.26
CA LEU A 225 16.80 17.94 10.59
C LEU A 225 17.06 18.57 11.96
N ARG A 226 16.70 19.84 12.11
CA ARG A 226 16.86 20.62 13.36
C ARG A 226 15.57 21.32 13.74
N ALA A 227 15.40 21.57 15.03
CA ALA A 227 14.28 22.34 15.60
C ALA A 227 12.90 21.77 15.20
N GLU A 228 11.93 22.61 14.83
CA GLU A 228 10.55 22.21 14.51
C GLU A 228 10.44 21.30 13.27
N ALA A 229 11.47 21.21 12.42
CA ALA A 229 11.47 20.32 11.26
C ALA A 229 11.67 18.84 11.63
N VAL A 230 11.98 18.54 12.89
CA VAL A 230 12.10 17.18 13.41
C VAL A 230 10.72 16.49 13.40
N GLU A 231 10.71 15.18 13.13
CA GLU A 231 9.51 14.32 13.01
C GLU A 231 8.52 14.68 11.86
N MET A 232 8.78 15.72 11.08
CA MET A 232 8.01 16.04 9.87
C MET A 232 8.18 14.99 8.77
N ALA A 233 9.38 14.40 8.66
CA ALA A 233 9.67 13.36 7.68
C ALA A 233 9.41 11.97 8.27
N GLN A 234 8.50 11.20 7.67
CA GLN A 234 8.23 9.81 8.05
C GLN A 234 8.79 8.83 7.02
N ALA A 235 9.07 7.60 7.46
CA ALA A 235 9.59 6.56 6.57
C ALA A 235 8.56 6.20 5.48
N GLY A 236 9.03 6.10 4.24
CA GLY A 236 8.20 5.83 3.06
C GLY A 236 7.74 7.08 2.31
N ASP A 237 7.70 8.24 2.97
CA ASP A 237 7.22 9.47 2.37
C ASP A 237 8.22 10.06 1.37
N ARG A 238 7.65 10.78 0.39
CA ARG A 238 8.41 11.58 -0.58
C ARG A 238 8.40 13.02 -0.11
N CYS A 239 9.55 13.47 0.37
CA CYS A 239 9.72 14.81 0.90
C CYS A 239 10.73 15.58 0.06
N ASP A 240 10.46 16.87 -0.08
CA ASP A 240 11.36 17.89 -0.55
C ASP A 240 12.02 18.56 0.66
N PHE A 241 13.34 18.48 0.69
CA PHE A 241 14.18 19.05 1.71
C PHE A 241 14.83 20.31 1.16
N THR A 242 14.63 21.42 1.86
CA THR A 242 15.33 22.67 1.58
C THR A 242 16.43 22.85 2.61
N GLY A 243 17.63 23.18 2.15
CA GLY A 243 18.75 23.40 3.05
C GLY A 243 20.08 23.56 2.35
N THR A 244 21.15 23.28 3.07
CA THR A 244 22.53 23.45 2.59
C THR A 244 23.28 22.14 2.67
N LEU A 245 24.14 21.90 1.69
CA LEU A 245 25.12 20.83 1.76
C LEU A 245 26.24 21.24 2.72
N ILE A 246 26.54 20.40 3.70
CA ILE A 246 27.61 20.60 4.67
C ILE A 246 28.60 19.44 4.64
N VAL A 247 29.79 19.71 5.15
CA VAL A 247 30.84 18.72 5.28
C VAL A 247 31.00 18.40 6.77
N VAL A 248 30.77 17.15 7.13
CA VAL A 248 30.92 16.69 8.51
C VAL A 248 32.22 15.91 8.62
N PRO A 249 33.14 16.28 9.54
CA PRO A 249 34.34 15.48 9.78
C PRO A 249 33.98 14.18 10.50
N ASP A 250 34.65 13.08 10.16
CA ASP A 250 34.49 11.84 10.91
C ASP A 250 35.22 11.92 12.26
N VAL A 251 34.44 12.12 13.32
CA VAL A 251 34.95 12.32 14.69
C VAL A 251 35.59 11.04 15.25
N SER A 252 35.19 9.86 14.74
CA SER A 252 35.75 8.58 15.17
C SER A 252 37.24 8.49 14.82
N GLN A 253 37.60 8.88 13.60
CA GLN A 253 38.98 8.95 13.11
C GLN A 253 39.80 10.07 13.77
N LEU A 254 39.15 11.12 14.30
CA LEU A 254 39.80 12.14 15.13
C LEU A 254 40.21 11.60 16.52
N SER A 255 39.58 10.52 17.00
CA SER A 255 39.82 9.92 18.32
C SER A 255 40.80 8.74 18.30
N THR A 256 40.97 8.07 17.15
CA THR A 256 41.91 6.95 17.00
C THR A 256 43.36 7.45 16.98
N PRO A 257 44.23 7.02 17.92
CA PRO A 257 45.63 7.42 17.92
C PRO A 257 46.44 6.55 16.95
N GLY A 258 46.60 7.01 15.71
CA GLY A 258 47.48 6.34 14.76
C GLY A 258 47.45 7.00 13.38
N VAL A 259 48.62 7.36 12.88
CA VAL A 259 48.92 7.90 11.54
C VAL A 259 48.73 9.42 11.40
N ARG A 260 49.85 10.12 11.12
CA ARG A 260 49.98 11.58 10.93
C ARG A 260 50.55 11.85 9.53
N ALA A 261 50.15 12.96 8.89
CA ALA A 261 50.81 13.58 7.73
C ALA A 261 51.25 15.03 8.09
N GLU A 262 51.98 15.75 7.24
CA GLU A 262 52.37 17.17 7.43
C GLU A 262 52.01 18.00 6.19
N THR A 263 51.86 19.32 6.33
CA THR A 263 51.97 20.30 5.23
C THR A 263 53.30 21.03 5.40
N SER A 264 54.18 20.92 4.41
CA SER A 264 55.53 21.50 4.46
C SER A 264 55.52 23.02 4.32
N THR A 265 56.13 23.73 5.26
CA THR A 265 56.57 25.12 5.05
C THR A 265 58.08 25.15 4.77
N ARG A 266 58.38 25.59 3.54
CA ARG A 266 59.67 25.91 2.90
C ARG A 266 60.90 26.06 3.80
N ILE A 267 61.93 25.28 3.50
CA ILE A 267 63.32 25.46 3.94
C ILE A 267 64.04 26.33 2.91
N ALA A 268 64.62 27.45 3.35
CA ALA A 268 65.61 28.22 2.59
C ALA A 268 66.94 28.24 3.34
N GLY A 269 67.94 27.54 2.79
CA GLY A 269 69.36 27.93 2.79
C GLY A 269 70.23 27.67 4.02
N GLY A 270 71.15 26.69 3.88
CA GLY A 270 72.56 26.87 4.26
C GLY A 270 73.13 26.01 5.41
N PRO A 271 74.42 25.59 5.36
CA PRO A 271 74.86 24.29 5.88
C PRO A 271 75.85 24.38 7.06
N GLN A 272 75.79 23.38 7.97
CA GLN A 272 76.92 22.70 8.65
C GLN A 272 76.53 22.26 10.08
N GLY A 273 76.87 21.02 10.43
CA GLY A 273 77.05 20.58 11.81
C GLY A 273 76.08 19.49 12.27
N PHE A 274 76.54 18.24 12.19
CA PHE A 274 75.92 17.06 12.80
C PHE A 274 76.10 17.02 14.33
N ASP A 275 75.24 16.20 14.95
CA ASP A 275 75.38 15.50 16.25
C ASP A 275 75.13 16.25 17.57
N ALA A 276 73.95 16.00 18.17
CA ALA A 276 73.80 15.40 19.51
C ALA A 276 72.31 15.36 19.95
N ASP A 277 71.96 14.23 20.56
CA ASP A 277 70.68 13.82 21.14
C ASP A 277 70.16 14.75 22.27
N GLY A 278 68.82 14.88 22.44
CA GLY A 278 68.23 15.44 23.67
C GLY A 278 67.04 16.43 23.60
N LEU A 279 65.87 15.99 23.10
CA LEU A 279 64.47 16.34 23.47
C LEU A 279 64.11 17.67 24.19
N ARG A 280 63.27 18.50 23.55
CA ARG A 280 61.83 18.76 23.89
C ARG A 280 61.36 20.03 23.19
N GLY A 281 60.31 19.94 22.37
CA GLY A 281 59.46 21.12 22.19
C GLY A 281 58.56 21.22 20.96
N LEU A 282 58.87 20.60 19.82
CA LEU A 282 58.17 20.97 18.56
C LEU A 282 57.75 19.77 17.68
N LYS A 283 57.46 18.62 18.29
CA LYS A 283 56.89 17.42 17.62
C LYS A 283 55.34 17.39 17.59
N ALA A 284 54.70 18.53 17.89
CA ALA A 284 53.28 18.60 18.26
C ALA A 284 52.34 19.16 17.17
N LEU A 285 52.83 19.54 16.01
CA LEU A 285 51.97 20.06 14.93
C LEU A 285 52.21 19.24 13.66
N GLY A 286 51.45 18.15 13.53
CA GLY A 286 51.30 17.34 12.33
C GLY A 286 49.82 17.23 11.94
N VAL A 287 49.56 17.19 10.65
CA VAL A 287 48.28 17.15 9.93
C VAL A 287 47.65 15.75 9.99
N ARG A 288 46.32 15.68 10.07
CA ARG A 288 45.52 14.44 10.04
C ARG A 288 44.87 14.33 8.66
N GLU A 289 44.80 13.13 8.07
CA GLU A 289 43.82 12.90 7.00
C GLU A 289 42.43 13.02 7.62
N LEU A 290 41.81 14.18 7.42
CA LEU A 290 40.44 14.41 7.83
C LEU A 290 39.58 13.80 6.73
N SER A 291 39.06 12.61 6.98
CA SER A 291 37.98 12.10 6.15
C SER A 291 36.73 12.92 6.45
N TYR A 292 36.16 13.42 5.36
CA TYR A 292 35.01 14.26 5.37
C TYR A 292 33.88 13.53 4.65
N ARG A 293 32.71 13.51 5.27
CA ARG A 293 31.49 13.00 4.66
C ARG A 293 30.58 14.17 4.32
N LEU A 294 29.95 14.09 3.15
CA LEU A 294 28.89 15.03 2.79
C LEU A 294 27.63 14.67 3.57
N ALA A 295 27.05 15.66 4.23
CA ALA A 295 25.75 15.56 4.86
C ALA A 295 24.91 16.75 4.41
N PHE A 296 23.60 16.58 4.34
CA PHE A 296 22.71 17.66 3.98
C PHE A 296 22.02 18.19 5.23
N LEU A 297 22.16 19.48 5.51
CA LEU A 297 21.49 20.14 6.63
C LEU A 297 20.22 20.79 6.10
N ALA A 298 19.08 20.20 6.40
CA ALA A 298 17.79 20.75 6.00
C ALA A 298 17.26 21.72 7.05
N CYS A 299 16.82 22.90 6.60
CA CYS A 299 16.10 23.86 7.43
C CYS A 299 14.58 23.71 7.29
N ASN A 300 14.11 23.16 6.18
CA ASN A 300 12.70 22.86 5.98
C ASN A 300 12.48 21.50 5.30
N VAL A 301 11.33 20.89 5.63
CA VAL A 301 10.84 19.66 5.03
C VAL A 301 9.40 19.92 4.59
N ALA A 302 9.14 19.77 3.30
CA ALA A 302 7.80 19.81 2.75
C ALA A 302 7.52 18.50 2.01
N PRO A 303 6.29 17.95 2.04
CA PRO A 303 5.95 16.84 1.15
C PRO A 303 6.01 17.30 -0.31
N THR A 304 6.57 16.46 -1.20
CA THR A 304 6.77 16.83 -2.63
C THR A 304 5.45 17.13 -3.34
N ASN A 305 4.38 16.42 -2.96
CA ASN A 305 3.02 16.68 -3.42
C ASN A 305 2.17 16.96 -2.18
N PRO A 306 1.95 18.23 -1.81
CA PRO A 306 0.98 18.54 -0.77
C PRO A 306 -0.38 18.04 -1.25
N ARG A 307 -1.02 17.16 -0.48
CA ARG A 307 -2.31 16.54 -0.83
C ARG A 307 -3.42 17.56 -1.04
N PHE A 308 -3.22 18.78 -0.52
CA PHE A 308 -4.11 19.93 -0.56
C PHE A 308 -3.26 21.21 -0.60
N GLY A 309 -3.71 22.23 -1.33
CA GLY A 309 -3.07 23.55 -1.39
C GLY A 309 -3.20 24.36 -0.10
N GLY A 310 -2.63 23.88 1.01
CA GLY A 310 -2.61 24.57 2.31
C GLY A 310 -2.09 23.66 3.43
N LYS A 311 -1.48 24.25 4.48
CA LYS A 311 -0.85 23.61 5.66
C LYS A 311 -1.62 22.33 6.08
N GLU A 312 -0.95 21.18 6.04
CA GLU A 312 -1.51 19.89 6.50
C GLU A 312 -1.90 19.98 7.98
N LEU A 313 -3.20 19.81 8.27
CA LEU A 313 -3.68 19.59 9.63
C LEU A 313 -3.49 18.10 9.98
N ARG A 314 -3.04 17.84 11.20
CA ARG A 314 -3.00 16.49 11.79
C ARG A 314 -4.38 15.84 11.66
N ASP A 315 -4.41 14.55 11.32
CA ASP A 315 -5.63 13.74 11.06
C ASP A 315 -6.67 13.78 12.20
N GLU A 316 -6.30 14.26 13.40
CA GLU A 316 -7.16 14.33 14.59
C GLU A 316 -8.10 15.54 14.63
N GLU A 317 -7.90 16.58 13.79
CA GLU A 317 -8.72 17.82 13.76
C GLU A 317 -9.43 18.07 12.41
N GLN A 318 -9.44 17.09 11.50
CA GLN A 318 -10.10 17.19 10.20
C GLN A 318 -11.62 16.97 10.33
N THR A 319 -12.35 18.05 10.61
CA THR A 319 -13.83 18.09 10.49
C THR A 319 -14.24 18.56 9.10
N ALA A 320 -15.49 18.30 8.72
CA ALA A 320 -16.04 18.80 7.45
C ALA A 320 -15.99 20.33 7.34
N GLU A 321 -16.08 21.02 8.47
CA GLU A 321 -16.01 22.48 8.53
C GLU A 321 -14.56 22.99 8.36
N SER A 322 -13.57 22.29 8.91
CA SER A 322 -12.16 22.67 8.72
C SER A 322 -11.64 22.38 7.31
N ILE A 323 -12.11 21.31 6.64
CA ILE A 323 -11.81 21.11 5.22
C ILE A 323 -12.53 22.15 4.36
N LYS A 324 -13.79 22.46 4.66
CA LYS A 324 -14.53 23.48 3.92
C LYS A 324 -13.89 24.86 4.01
N SER A 325 -13.36 25.25 5.17
CA SER A 325 -12.69 26.54 5.34
C SER A 325 -11.33 26.64 4.63
N GLN A 326 -10.70 25.50 4.33
CA GLN A 326 -9.44 25.44 3.59
C GLN A 326 -9.66 25.44 2.06
N MET A 327 -10.83 25.00 1.59
CA MET A 327 -11.13 24.96 0.17
C MET A 327 -11.36 26.37 -0.39
N THR A 328 -10.84 26.61 -1.58
CA THR A 328 -11.19 27.83 -2.31
C THR A 328 -12.66 27.78 -2.74
N GLU A 329 -13.30 28.95 -2.91
CA GLU A 329 -14.72 29.02 -3.28
C GLU A 329 -15.03 28.25 -4.58
N LYS A 330 -14.13 28.31 -5.57
CA LYS A 330 -14.26 27.56 -6.84
C LYS A 330 -14.24 26.04 -6.64
N GLU A 331 -13.38 25.55 -5.76
CA GLU A 331 -13.29 24.13 -5.45
C GLU A 331 -14.55 23.65 -4.73
N TRP A 332 -15.02 24.45 -3.78
CA TRP A 332 -16.25 24.16 -3.05
C TRP A 332 -17.48 24.15 -3.97
N GLU A 333 -17.61 25.12 -4.87
CA GLU A 333 -18.69 25.14 -5.87
C GLU A 333 -18.68 23.86 -6.72
N LYS A 334 -17.51 23.40 -7.14
CA LYS A 334 -17.39 22.18 -7.94
C LYS A 334 -17.73 20.92 -7.14
N VAL A 335 -17.26 20.81 -5.89
CA VAL A 335 -17.62 19.72 -4.98
C VAL A 335 -19.12 19.70 -4.71
N PHE A 336 -19.72 20.87 -4.54
CA PHE A 336 -21.16 21.01 -4.35
C PHE A 336 -21.93 20.58 -5.60
N GLU A 337 -21.51 21.00 -6.80
CA GLU A 337 -22.10 20.57 -8.08
C GLU A 337 -22.07 19.04 -8.20
N MET A 338 -20.90 18.43 -7.96
CA MET A 338 -20.76 16.96 -7.97
C MET A 338 -21.70 16.27 -6.97
N SER A 339 -21.90 16.83 -5.77
CA SER A 339 -22.77 16.24 -4.75
C SER A 339 -24.26 16.22 -5.16
N GLN A 340 -24.70 17.18 -5.99
CA GLN A 340 -26.09 17.30 -6.44
C GLN A 340 -26.40 16.44 -7.67
N ASP A 341 -25.37 15.92 -8.35
CA ASP A 341 -25.54 15.14 -9.56
C ASP A 341 -26.19 13.78 -9.28
N LYS A 342 -27.37 13.56 -9.88
CA LYS A 342 -28.13 12.30 -9.73
C LYS A 342 -27.41 11.09 -10.33
N ASN A 343 -26.58 11.31 -11.35
CA ASN A 343 -25.82 10.27 -12.05
C ASN A 343 -24.36 10.19 -11.60
N LEU A 344 -24.03 10.79 -10.44
CA LEU A 344 -22.66 10.81 -9.90
C LEU A 344 -22.03 9.41 -9.87
N TYR A 345 -22.78 8.40 -9.43
CA TYR A 345 -22.27 7.02 -9.33
C TYR A 345 -21.71 6.47 -10.65
N HIS A 346 -22.41 6.71 -11.76
CA HIS A 346 -21.97 6.26 -13.07
C HIS A 346 -20.85 7.13 -13.63
N ASN A 347 -20.99 8.46 -13.50
CA ASN A 347 -20.00 9.41 -14.00
C ASN A 347 -18.64 9.24 -13.32
N LEU A 348 -18.61 8.97 -12.00
CA LEU A 348 -17.37 8.68 -11.28
C LEU A 348 -16.72 7.37 -11.77
N CYS A 349 -17.51 6.32 -12.00
CA CYS A 349 -16.98 5.04 -12.52
C CYS A 349 -16.33 5.22 -13.90
N THR A 350 -16.99 5.96 -14.79
CA THR A 350 -16.50 6.22 -16.15
C THR A 350 -15.29 7.15 -16.15
N SER A 351 -15.26 8.13 -15.24
CA SER A 351 -14.14 9.09 -15.12
C SER A 351 -12.90 8.47 -14.47
N LEU A 352 -13.08 7.55 -13.52
CA LEU A 352 -11.98 6.85 -12.84
C LEU A 352 -11.33 5.79 -13.73
N PHE A 353 -12.13 5.04 -14.50
CA PHE A 353 -11.65 3.97 -15.38
C PHE A 353 -12.05 4.20 -16.84
N PRO A 354 -11.42 5.17 -17.51
CA PRO A 354 -11.74 5.48 -18.90
C PRO A 354 -11.13 4.51 -19.91
N THR A 355 -9.99 3.91 -19.58
CA THR A 355 -9.22 3.01 -20.46
C THR A 355 -9.82 1.61 -20.48
N ILE A 356 -10.52 1.22 -19.43
CA ILE A 356 -11.06 -0.13 -19.25
C ILE A 356 -12.50 -0.15 -19.76
N HIS A 357 -12.78 -0.97 -20.77
CA HIS A 357 -14.14 -1.22 -21.26
C HIS A 357 -14.77 -2.41 -20.51
N GLY A 358 -16.07 -2.29 -20.19
CA GLY A 358 -16.85 -3.34 -19.52
C GLY A 358 -16.70 -3.40 -17.99
N ASN A 359 -17.28 -4.45 -17.40
CA ASN A 359 -17.20 -4.78 -15.98
C ASN A 359 -17.60 -3.66 -15.02
N ASP A 360 -18.72 -2.97 -15.31
CA ASP A 360 -19.21 -1.84 -14.52
C ASP A 360 -19.45 -2.17 -13.05
N GLU A 361 -19.81 -3.41 -12.73
CA GLU A 361 -20.04 -3.83 -11.34
C GLU A 361 -18.74 -3.86 -10.53
N VAL A 362 -17.62 -4.21 -11.16
CA VAL A 362 -16.30 -4.21 -10.50
C VAL A 362 -15.86 -2.78 -10.24
N LYS A 363 -16.03 -1.88 -11.23
CA LYS A 363 -15.75 -0.44 -11.07
C LYS A 363 -16.55 0.16 -9.92
N ARG A 364 -17.83 -0.17 -9.86
CA ARG A 364 -18.76 0.21 -8.79
C ARG A 364 -18.33 -0.30 -7.42
N GLY A 365 -17.91 -1.56 -7.33
CA GLY A 365 -17.41 -2.15 -6.09
C GLY A 365 -16.10 -1.52 -5.60
N ILE A 366 -15.14 -1.28 -6.51
CA ILE A 366 -13.88 -0.60 -6.20
C ILE A 366 -14.14 0.85 -5.75
N LEU A 367 -15.10 1.52 -6.35
CA LEU A 367 -15.48 2.87 -5.93
C LEU A 367 -16.04 2.87 -4.50
N LEU A 368 -16.91 1.93 -4.13
CA LEU A 368 -17.41 1.80 -2.75
C LEU A 368 -16.29 1.46 -1.75
N MET A 369 -15.29 0.68 -2.18
CA MET A 369 -14.09 0.40 -1.41
C MET A 369 -13.29 1.67 -1.11
N LEU A 370 -13.16 2.57 -2.09
CA LEU A 370 -12.44 3.84 -1.95
C LEU A 370 -13.14 4.85 -1.02
N PHE A 371 -14.48 4.88 -0.99
CA PHE A 371 -15.23 5.70 -0.04
C PHE A 371 -15.20 5.13 1.39
N GLY A 372 -15.21 3.80 1.53
CA GLY A 372 -15.15 3.09 2.82
C GLY A 372 -16.40 3.28 3.69
N GLY A 373 -16.65 2.34 4.62
CA GLY A 373 -17.75 2.42 5.59
C GLY A 373 -17.38 3.10 6.90
N VAL A 374 -18.30 3.16 7.86
CA VAL A 374 -18.08 3.86 9.13
C VAL A 374 -17.40 2.94 10.14
N ALA A 375 -16.19 3.30 10.58
CA ALA A 375 -15.54 2.63 11.71
C ALA A 375 -16.26 3.00 13.01
N LYS A 376 -16.71 2.00 13.77
CA LYS A 376 -17.46 2.18 15.02
C LYS A 376 -16.69 1.59 16.20
N LYS A 377 -16.81 2.22 17.37
CA LYS A 377 -16.34 1.66 18.64
C LYS A 377 -17.55 1.35 19.50
N THR A 378 -17.65 0.12 19.99
CA THR A 378 -18.72 -0.26 20.92
C THR A 378 -18.43 0.31 22.33
N MET A 379 -19.45 0.32 23.19
CA MET A 379 -19.30 0.75 24.60
C MET A 379 -18.29 -0.10 25.38
N GLU A 380 -18.01 -1.32 24.92
CA GLU A 380 -17.06 -2.27 25.52
C GLU A 380 -15.62 -2.08 24.99
N GLY A 381 -15.38 -1.09 24.13
CA GLY A 381 -14.06 -0.79 23.58
C GLY A 381 -13.64 -1.67 22.39
N ILE A 382 -14.52 -2.55 21.90
CA ILE A 382 -14.27 -3.34 20.69
C ILE A 382 -14.45 -2.43 19.47
N SER A 383 -13.46 -2.41 18.58
CA SER A 383 -13.53 -1.70 17.31
C SER A 383 -14.17 -2.58 16.24
N LEU A 384 -15.23 -2.06 15.62
CA LEU A 384 -15.86 -2.67 14.47
C LEU A 384 -15.25 -2.08 13.19
N ARG A 385 -14.78 -2.98 12.32
CA ARG A 385 -14.23 -2.65 11.01
C ARG A 385 -15.26 -1.90 10.16
N GLY A 386 -14.85 -0.76 9.60
CA GLY A 386 -15.62 0.02 8.63
C GLY A 386 -15.23 -0.25 7.18
N ASP A 387 -14.02 -0.74 6.93
CA ASP A 387 -13.48 -0.88 5.57
C ASP A 387 -14.04 -2.11 4.84
N VAL A 388 -14.26 -1.96 3.54
CA VAL A 388 -14.75 -3.02 2.67
C VAL A 388 -13.57 -3.68 1.99
N ASN A 389 -13.55 -5.01 1.93
CA ASN A 389 -12.52 -5.77 1.22
C ASN A 389 -13.09 -6.34 -0.08
N VAL A 390 -12.35 -6.19 -1.18
CA VAL A 390 -12.78 -6.60 -2.52
C VAL A 390 -11.78 -7.59 -3.10
N CYS A 391 -12.28 -8.70 -3.65
CA CYS A 391 -11.49 -9.67 -4.36
C CYS A 391 -11.98 -9.81 -5.81
N VAL A 392 -11.05 -9.72 -6.76
CA VAL A 392 -11.29 -9.92 -8.19
C VAL A 392 -10.63 -11.23 -8.60
N VAL A 393 -11.45 -12.19 -9.01
CA VAL A 393 -11.02 -13.47 -9.58
C VAL A 393 -11.31 -13.43 -11.07
N GLY A 394 -10.49 -14.03 -11.90
CA GLY A 394 -10.86 -14.18 -13.31
C GLY A 394 -9.81 -14.86 -14.16
N ASP A 395 -10.08 -14.97 -15.44
CA ASP A 395 -9.12 -15.55 -16.37
C ASP A 395 -7.92 -14.62 -16.61
N PRO A 396 -6.78 -15.12 -17.08
CA PRO A 396 -5.66 -14.31 -17.56
C PRO A 396 -6.14 -13.26 -18.57
N SER A 397 -5.43 -12.14 -18.68
CA SER A 397 -5.71 -11.07 -19.65
C SER A 397 -7.00 -10.25 -19.47
N THR A 398 -7.79 -10.50 -18.42
CA THR A 398 -9.03 -9.75 -18.12
C THR A 398 -8.82 -8.37 -17.46
N ALA A 399 -7.70 -7.69 -17.73
CA ALA A 399 -7.33 -6.37 -17.18
C ALA A 399 -7.29 -6.24 -15.63
N LYS A 400 -7.27 -7.34 -14.88
CA LYS A 400 -7.22 -7.34 -13.40
C LYS A 400 -6.09 -6.49 -12.82
N SER A 401 -4.85 -6.72 -13.25
CA SER A 401 -3.70 -5.95 -12.76
C SER A 401 -3.77 -4.46 -13.16
N GLN A 402 -4.55 -4.08 -14.19
CA GLN A 402 -4.77 -2.67 -14.53
C GLN A 402 -5.67 -1.98 -13.51
N PHE A 403 -6.69 -2.66 -12.97
CA PHE A 403 -7.49 -2.11 -11.87
C PHE A 403 -6.63 -1.79 -10.66
N LEU A 404 -5.73 -2.71 -10.27
CA LEU A 404 -4.84 -2.52 -9.12
C LEU A 404 -3.89 -1.35 -9.33
N LYS A 405 -3.25 -1.26 -10.51
CA LYS A 405 -2.34 -0.14 -10.86
C LYS A 405 -3.05 1.20 -10.87
N HIS A 406 -4.26 1.27 -11.44
CA HIS A 406 -5.04 2.50 -11.43
C HIS A 406 -5.45 2.93 -10.01
N VAL A 407 -5.80 1.99 -9.13
CA VAL A 407 -6.12 2.29 -7.73
C VAL A 407 -4.88 2.77 -6.96
N GLU A 408 -3.71 2.16 -7.22
CA GLU A 408 -2.43 2.58 -6.64
C GLU A 408 -2.07 4.02 -7.03
N GLU A 409 -2.20 4.35 -8.32
CA GLU A 409 -1.90 5.70 -8.82
C GLU A 409 -2.94 6.74 -8.33
N PHE A 410 -4.20 6.32 -8.19
CA PHE A 410 -5.27 7.21 -7.77
C PHE A 410 -5.19 7.55 -6.28
N SER A 411 -4.96 6.57 -5.41
CA SER A 411 -5.00 6.74 -3.95
C SER A 411 -3.63 7.09 -3.38
N PRO A 412 -3.49 8.20 -2.61
CA PRO A 412 -2.18 8.68 -2.14
C PRO A 412 -1.56 7.84 -1.00
N ARG A 413 -2.29 6.88 -0.43
CA ARG A 413 -1.81 5.91 0.56
C ARG A 413 -2.06 4.47 0.10
N ALA A 414 -1.96 4.22 -1.20
CA ALA A 414 -2.04 2.87 -1.72
C ALA A 414 -0.66 2.27 -1.95
N VAL A 415 -0.53 0.99 -1.59
CA VAL A 415 0.70 0.21 -1.81
C VAL A 415 0.34 -1.00 -2.65
N TYR A 416 1.04 -1.17 -3.77
CA TYR A 416 0.95 -2.37 -4.60
C TYR A 416 2.01 -3.39 -4.21
N THR A 417 1.59 -4.63 -4.03
CA THR A 417 2.45 -5.76 -3.73
C THR A 417 2.04 -6.98 -4.56
N SER A 418 3.01 -7.82 -4.92
CA SER A 418 2.74 -9.14 -5.51
C SER A 418 2.84 -10.18 -4.43
N GLY A 419 1.87 -11.10 -4.36
CA GLY A 419 1.82 -12.18 -3.39
C GLY A 419 3.04 -13.11 -3.44
N LYS A 420 3.67 -13.28 -4.61
CA LYS A 420 4.87 -14.11 -4.76
C LYS A 420 6.16 -13.40 -4.34
N ALA A 421 6.24 -12.09 -4.57
CA ALA A 421 7.40 -11.27 -4.22
C ALA A 421 7.40 -10.83 -2.75
N SER A 422 6.23 -10.94 -2.10
CA SER A 422 6.04 -10.53 -0.71
C SER A 422 6.27 -11.70 0.23
N THR A 423 6.89 -11.44 1.36
CA THR A 423 7.03 -12.39 2.47
C THR A 423 6.16 -11.92 3.64
N ALA A 424 5.82 -12.78 4.61
CA ALA A 424 5.11 -12.37 5.83
C ALA A 424 5.77 -11.15 6.50
N ALA A 425 7.12 -11.11 6.53
CA ALA A 425 7.88 -10.01 7.08
C ALA A 425 7.69 -8.71 6.27
N GLY A 426 7.65 -8.80 4.94
CA GLY A 426 7.40 -7.67 4.05
C GLY A 426 5.94 -7.18 4.06
N LEU A 427 4.97 -8.04 4.33
CA LEU A 427 3.55 -7.67 4.40
C LEU A 427 3.17 -7.07 5.76
N THR A 428 3.65 -7.66 6.86
CA THR A 428 3.24 -7.28 8.22
C THR A 428 4.22 -6.32 8.88
N ALA A 429 5.12 -6.84 9.71
CA ALA A 429 6.26 -6.11 10.22
C ALA A 429 7.39 -7.10 10.52
N ALA A 430 8.62 -6.66 10.33
CA ALA A 430 9.82 -7.43 10.62
C ALA A 430 10.50 -6.88 11.88
N VAL A 431 11.11 -7.75 12.69
CA VAL A 431 11.99 -7.30 13.76
C VAL A 431 13.42 -7.46 13.25
N VAL A 432 14.09 -6.34 13.03
CA VAL A 432 15.46 -6.28 12.50
C VAL A 432 16.37 -5.74 13.60
N ARG A 433 17.57 -6.32 13.71
CA ARG A 433 18.59 -5.78 14.62
C ARG A 433 19.30 -4.63 13.93
N ASP A 434 19.21 -3.44 14.49
CA ASP A 434 19.94 -2.30 13.98
C ASP A 434 21.42 -2.40 14.34
N GLU A 435 22.31 -2.13 13.38
CA GLU A 435 23.77 -2.24 13.57
C GLU A 435 24.33 -1.04 14.35
N GLU A 436 23.70 0.14 14.24
CA GLU A 436 24.16 1.36 14.94
C GLU A 436 23.79 1.31 16.42
N SER A 437 22.54 0.95 16.75
CA SER A 437 22.06 0.90 18.13
C SER A 437 22.20 -0.47 18.81
N ASN A 438 22.47 -1.55 18.07
CA ASN A 438 22.44 -2.94 18.53
C ASN A 438 21.09 -3.42 19.08
N GLU A 439 20.05 -2.60 19.03
CA GLU A 439 18.71 -2.90 19.51
C GLU A 439 17.85 -3.54 18.41
N PHE A 440 16.84 -4.30 18.83
CA PHE A 440 15.84 -4.86 17.92
C PHE A 440 14.77 -3.82 17.61
N VAL A 441 14.76 -3.32 16.37
CA VAL A 441 13.79 -2.35 15.87
C VAL A 441 12.72 -3.05 15.02
N ILE A 442 11.52 -2.51 15.01
CA ILE A 442 10.44 -2.98 14.14
C ILE A 442 10.50 -2.22 12.82
N GLU A 443 10.67 -2.92 11.71
CA GLU A 443 10.47 -2.39 10.37
C GLU A 443 9.02 -2.65 9.94
N ALA A 444 8.30 -1.58 9.56
CA ALA A 444 6.92 -1.66 9.09
C ALA A 444 6.85 -2.31 7.70
N GLY A 445 5.93 -3.25 7.52
CA GLY A 445 5.63 -3.86 6.23
C GLY A 445 4.57 -3.09 5.42
N ALA A 446 4.25 -3.62 4.25
CA ALA A 446 3.36 -2.98 3.27
C ALA A 446 1.95 -2.68 3.83
N LEU A 447 1.36 -3.58 4.64
CA LEU A 447 0.04 -3.36 5.22
C LEU A 447 0.03 -2.22 6.24
N MET A 448 1.14 -1.99 6.93
CA MET A 448 1.26 -0.90 7.89
C MET A 448 1.52 0.44 7.21
N LEU A 449 2.35 0.45 6.17
CA LEU A 449 2.60 1.65 5.37
C LEU A 449 1.32 2.17 4.69
N ALA A 450 0.40 1.25 4.36
CA ALA A 450 -0.89 1.56 3.74
C ALA A 450 -2.01 1.94 4.74
N ASP A 451 -1.73 2.21 6.03
CA ASP A 451 -2.76 2.52 7.04
C ASP A 451 -3.71 3.65 6.58
N ASN A 452 -5.02 3.45 6.80
CA ASN A 452 -6.14 4.26 6.30
C ASN A 452 -6.26 4.40 4.77
N GLY A 453 -5.49 3.61 4.03
CA GLY A 453 -5.48 3.53 2.56
C GLY A 453 -5.91 2.17 2.03
N VAL A 454 -5.33 1.79 0.88
CA VAL A 454 -5.66 0.55 0.17
C VAL A 454 -4.39 -0.25 -0.08
N CYS A 455 -4.39 -1.52 0.34
CA CYS A 455 -3.33 -2.45 -0.03
C CYS A 455 -3.80 -3.27 -1.23
N CYS A 456 -3.10 -3.13 -2.36
CA CYS A 456 -3.36 -3.90 -3.57
C CYS A 456 -2.43 -5.12 -3.58
N ILE A 457 -3.00 -6.32 -3.67
CA ILE A 457 -2.25 -7.59 -3.70
C ILE A 457 -2.58 -8.32 -5.00
N ASP A 458 -1.60 -8.43 -5.89
CA ASP A 458 -1.73 -9.27 -7.10
C ASP A 458 -1.24 -10.70 -6.83
N GLU A 459 -1.73 -11.66 -7.62
CA GLU A 459 -1.42 -13.10 -7.47
C GLU A 459 -1.65 -13.62 -6.05
N PHE A 460 -2.79 -13.24 -5.45
CA PHE A 460 -3.12 -13.58 -4.07
C PHE A 460 -3.21 -15.12 -3.85
N ASP A 461 -3.50 -15.90 -4.90
CA ASP A 461 -3.53 -17.36 -4.86
C ASP A 461 -2.14 -18.02 -4.78
N LYS A 462 -1.06 -17.29 -5.12
CA LYS A 462 0.33 -17.78 -5.12
C LYS A 462 1.07 -17.53 -3.81
N MET A 463 0.41 -16.94 -2.82
CA MET A 463 1.01 -16.71 -1.51
C MET A 463 1.14 -17.97 -0.67
N ASP A 464 2.22 -18.05 0.09
CA ASP A 464 2.44 -19.11 1.07
C ASP A 464 1.42 -19.06 2.21
N LEU A 465 1.08 -20.24 2.75
CA LEU A 465 0.11 -20.36 3.86
C LEU A 465 0.54 -19.58 5.12
N LYS A 466 1.84 -19.41 5.38
CA LYS A 466 2.35 -18.63 6.52
C LYS A 466 1.98 -17.15 6.41
N ASP A 467 2.06 -16.62 5.19
CA ASP A 467 1.78 -15.22 4.89
C ASP A 467 0.27 -14.97 4.93
N GLN A 468 -0.51 -15.94 4.45
CA GLN A 468 -1.97 -15.93 4.59
C GLN A 468 -2.42 -15.87 6.06
N VAL A 469 -1.79 -16.63 6.97
CA VAL A 469 -2.10 -16.59 8.42
C VAL A 469 -1.86 -15.20 9.01
N ALA A 470 -0.81 -14.51 8.59
CA ALA A 470 -0.53 -13.15 9.07
C ALA A 470 -1.59 -12.14 8.58
N ILE A 471 -2.02 -12.27 7.32
CA ILE A 471 -3.12 -11.46 6.76
C ILE A 471 -4.46 -11.77 7.44
N HIS A 472 -4.69 -13.02 7.84
CA HIS A 472 -5.91 -13.42 8.54
C HIS A 472 -6.13 -12.62 9.84
N GLU A 473 -5.09 -12.37 10.62
CA GLU A 473 -5.16 -11.56 11.84
C GLU A 473 -5.47 -10.09 11.49
N ALA A 474 -4.72 -9.53 10.53
CA ALA A 474 -4.88 -8.15 10.09
C ALA A 474 -6.30 -7.86 9.56
N MET A 475 -6.89 -8.76 8.75
CA MET A 475 -8.23 -8.55 8.17
C MET A 475 -9.39 -8.64 9.16
N GLU A 476 -9.22 -9.40 10.26
CA GLU A 476 -10.26 -9.59 11.26
C GLU A 476 -10.20 -8.50 12.33
N GLN A 477 -9.01 -8.29 12.90
CA GLN A 477 -8.84 -7.43 14.07
C GLN A 477 -8.38 -6.02 13.69
N GLN A 478 -7.97 -5.79 12.43
CA GLN A 478 -7.31 -4.55 11.99
C GLN A 478 -6.07 -4.20 12.84
N THR A 479 -5.47 -5.21 13.47
CA THR A 479 -4.27 -5.13 14.27
C THR A 479 -3.40 -6.34 14.01
N ILE A 480 -2.09 -6.17 14.11
CA ILE A 480 -1.08 -7.22 13.99
C ILE A 480 -0.29 -7.25 15.29
N SER A 481 -0.29 -8.39 15.96
CA SER A 481 0.48 -8.59 17.17
C SER A 481 1.80 -9.30 16.85
N ILE A 482 2.91 -8.71 17.29
CA ILE A 482 4.25 -9.29 17.13
C ILE A 482 4.85 -9.48 18.52
N THR A 483 5.24 -10.72 18.80
CA THR A 483 6.01 -11.09 19.99
C THR A 483 7.27 -11.82 19.53
N LYS A 484 8.35 -11.07 19.27
CA LYS A 484 9.63 -11.60 18.80
C LYS A 484 10.80 -10.83 19.42
N ALA A 485 11.91 -11.51 19.70
CA ALA A 485 13.16 -10.92 20.18
C ALA A 485 13.00 -9.96 21.38
N GLY A 486 12.08 -10.26 22.31
CA GLY A 486 11.81 -9.42 23.49
C GLY A 486 10.91 -8.21 23.24
N VAL A 487 10.52 -7.95 21.99
CA VAL A 487 9.58 -6.88 21.63
C VAL A 487 8.17 -7.45 21.56
N LYS A 488 7.28 -6.95 22.41
CA LYS A 488 5.83 -7.22 22.36
C LYS A 488 5.12 -5.94 21.93
N ALA A 489 4.71 -5.88 20.67
CA ALA A 489 4.04 -4.72 20.10
C ALA A 489 2.75 -5.16 19.37
N THR A 490 1.72 -4.33 19.47
CA THR A 490 0.48 -4.45 18.71
C THR A 490 0.40 -3.25 17.78
N LEU A 491 0.43 -3.50 16.48
CA LEU A 491 0.48 -2.50 15.43
C LEU A 491 -0.88 -2.43 14.74
N ASN A 492 -1.35 -1.24 14.41
CA ASN A 492 -2.62 -1.07 13.72
C ASN A 492 -2.43 -1.24 12.21
N ALA A 493 -3.39 -1.90 11.56
CA ALA A 493 -3.42 -2.11 10.11
C ALA A 493 -4.85 -1.89 9.61
N ARG A 494 -5.30 -0.63 9.58
CA ARG A 494 -6.64 -0.23 9.12
C ARG A 494 -6.59 0.00 7.62
N THR A 495 -6.48 -1.09 6.87
CA THR A 495 -6.38 -1.04 5.42
C THR A 495 -7.50 -1.81 4.77
N SER A 496 -7.99 -1.28 3.65
CA SER A 496 -8.82 -2.03 2.74
C SER A 496 -7.92 -2.86 1.81
N ILE A 497 -8.28 -4.13 1.61
CA ILE A 497 -7.53 -5.02 0.71
C ILE A 497 -8.28 -5.15 -0.61
N LEU A 498 -7.55 -4.84 -1.70
CA LEU A 498 -7.93 -5.17 -3.07
C LEU A 498 -7.06 -6.34 -3.54
N ALA A 499 -7.65 -7.53 -3.65
CA ALA A 499 -6.94 -8.73 -4.07
C ALA A 499 -7.28 -9.10 -5.51
N ALA A 500 -6.27 -9.49 -6.29
CA ALA A 500 -6.45 -10.17 -7.57
C ALA A 500 -6.00 -11.63 -7.46
N ALA A 501 -6.84 -12.54 -7.96
CA ALA A 501 -6.55 -13.97 -7.96
C ALA A 501 -6.84 -14.59 -9.34
N ASN A 502 -6.13 -15.69 -9.62
CA ASN A 502 -6.32 -16.50 -10.82
C ASN A 502 -6.94 -17.86 -10.42
N PRO A 503 -7.80 -18.45 -11.27
CA PRO A 503 -8.29 -19.80 -11.08
C PRO A 503 -7.15 -20.82 -11.24
N VAL A 504 -7.24 -21.96 -10.55
CA VAL A 504 -6.17 -22.98 -10.50
C VAL A 504 -5.83 -23.54 -11.89
N GLY A 505 -6.84 -23.74 -12.75
CA GLY A 505 -6.68 -24.25 -14.11
C GLY A 505 -6.39 -23.18 -15.16
N GLY A 506 -6.20 -21.91 -14.77
CA GLY A 506 -6.06 -20.78 -15.69
C GLY A 506 -7.36 -20.36 -16.38
N ARG A 507 -8.39 -21.21 -16.41
CA ARG A 507 -9.76 -20.86 -16.80
C ARG A 507 -10.74 -21.10 -15.65
N TYR A 508 -11.79 -20.29 -15.59
CA TYR A 508 -12.84 -20.42 -14.60
C TYR A 508 -13.91 -21.44 -15.01
N ASP A 509 -13.93 -22.59 -14.33
CA ASP A 509 -14.95 -23.63 -14.55
C ASP A 509 -16.24 -23.32 -13.78
N ARG A 510 -17.34 -23.00 -14.48
CA ARG A 510 -18.65 -22.70 -13.85
C ARG A 510 -19.32 -23.90 -13.17
N SER A 511 -18.91 -25.12 -13.53
CA SER A 511 -19.43 -26.39 -12.98
C SER A 511 -18.89 -26.72 -11.59
N LYS A 512 -17.73 -26.16 -11.23
CA LYS A 512 -17.09 -26.39 -9.93
C LYS A 512 -17.44 -25.28 -8.95
N SER A 513 -17.39 -25.62 -7.66
CA SER A 513 -17.56 -24.61 -6.62
C SER A 513 -16.38 -23.63 -6.60
N LEU A 514 -16.64 -22.39 -6.19
CA LEU A 514 -15.61 -21.35 -6.09
C LEU A 514 -14.40 -21.79 -5.23
N LYS A 515 -14.66 -22.56 -4.16
CA LYS A 515 -13.63 -23.10 -3.27
C LYS A 515 -12.68 -24.08 -3.96
N GLN A 516 -13.17 -24.81 -4.98
CA GLN A 516 -12.34 -25.72 -5.77
C GLN A 516 -11.64 -24.98 -6.91
N ASN A 517 -12.25 -23.91 -7.44
CA ASN A 517 -11.67 -23.10 -8.50
C ASN A 517 -10.52 -22.21 -8.05
N VAL A 518 -10.49 -21.81 -6.77
CA VAL A 518 -9.46 -20.92 -6.22
C VAL A 518 -8.82 -21.56 -5.01
N ASN A 519 -7.48 -21.53 -4.96
CA ASN A 519 -6.68 -22.08 -3.85
C ASN A 519 -6.66 -21.14 -2.63
N LEU A 520 -7.83 -20.80 -2.08
CA LEU A 520 -7.97 -19.95 -0.89
C LEU A 520 -8.59 -20.71 0.27
N THR A 521 -8.19 -20.32 1.48
CA THR A 521 -8.77 -20.88 2.69
C THR A 521 -10.17 -20.31 2.95
N ALA A 522 -11.09 -21.16 3.44
CA ALA A 522 -12.46 -20.75 3.75
C ALA A 522 -12.57 -19.53 4.71
N PRO A 523 -11.69 -19.36 5.73
CA PRO A 523 -11.77 -18.19 6.59
C PRO A 523 -11.42 -16.88 5.88
N ILE A 524 -10.47 -16.87 4.95
CA ILE A 524 -10.10 -15.67 4.17
C ILE A 524 -11.29 -15.27 3.30
N MET A 525 -11.87 -16.26 2.62
CA MET A 525 -12.92 -15.95 1.67
C MET A 525 -14.16 -15.38 2.38
N SER A 526 -14.41 -15.76 3.65
CA SER A 526 -15.51 -15.19 4.43
C SER A 526 -15.31 -13.75 4.90
N ARG A 527 -14.07 -13.21 4.80
CA ARG A 527 -13.69 -11.85 5.22
C ARG A 527 -13.61 -10.85 4.09
N PHE A 528 -13.66 -11.35 2.85
CA PHE A 528 -13.92 -10.55 1.68
C PHE A 528 -15.42 -10.29 1.60
N ASP A 529 -15.76 -9.02 1.51
CA ASP A 529 -17.15 -8.56 1.52
C ASP A 529 -17.74 -8.69 0.10
N LEU A 530 -16.89 -8.53 -0.92
CA LEU A 530 -17.26 -8.63 -2.34
C LEU A 530 -16.31 -9.53 -3.11
N PHE A 531 -16.89 -10.43 -3.90
CA PHE A 531 -16.21 -11.21 -4.93
C PHE A 531 -16.71 -10.81 -6.31
N PHE A 532 -15.79 -10.47 -7.20
CA PHE A 532 -16.08 -10.27 -8.60
C PHE A 532 -15.36 -11.33 -9.41
N ILE A 533 -16.12 -12.13 -10.14
CA ILE A 533 -15.55 -13.12 -11.06
C ILE A 533 -15.68 -12.58 -12.47
N LEU A 534 -14.54 -12.41 -13.10
CA LEU A 534 -14.40 -12.02 -14.49
C LEU A 534 -14.18 -13.28 -15.31
N VAL A 535 -15.21 -13.68 -16.05
CA VAL A 535 -15.11 -14.78 -17.01
C VAL A 535 -14.82 -14.18 -18.38
N ASP A 536 -13.83 -14.74 -19.06
CA ASP A 536 -13.50 -14.36 -20.43
C ASP A 536 -14.37 -15.17 -21.41
N ASP A 537 -15.53 -14.62 -21.75
CA ASP A 537 -16.41 -15.17 -22.78
C ASP A 537 -16.01 -14.56 -24.14
N CYS A 538 -15.53 -15.38 -25.08
CA CYS A 538 -15.14 -14.93 -26.42
C CYS A 538 -16.34 -14.33 -27.17
N ASN A 539 -16.43 -12.99 -27.24
CA ASN A 539 -17.51 -12.30 -27.91
C ASN A 539 -16.95 -11.23 -28.84
N GLU A 540 -17.26 -11.36 -30.13
CA GLU A 540 -16.73 -10.48 -31.18
C GLU A 540 -17.04 -8.99 -30.94
N VAL A 541 -18.20 -8.68 -30.35
CA VAL A 541 -18.60 -7.28 -30.10
C VAL A 541 -17.75 -6.65 -29.00
N THR A 542 -17.49 -7.38 -27.92
CA THR A 542 -16.66 -6.89 -26.81
C THR A 542 -15.21 -6.80 -27.23
N ASP A 543 -14.72 -7.77 -28.00
CA ASP A 543 -13.35 -7.81 -28.48
C ASP A 543 -13.08 -6.68 -29.46
N TYR A 544 -14.04 -6.39 -30.35
CA TYR A 544 -13.96 -5.25 -31.24
C TYR A 544 -13.92 -3.91 -30.46
N ALA A 545 -14.75 -3.78 -29.42
CA ALA A 545 -14.75 -2.58 -28.57
C ALA A 545 -13.43 -2.41 -27.81
N ILE A 546 -12.88 -3.51 -27.26
CA ILE A 546 -11.58 -3.53 -26.58
C ILE A 546 -10.46 -3.17 -27.57
N ALA A 547 -10.42 -3.80 -28.73
CA ALA A 547 -9.43 -3.55 -29.77
C ALA A 547 -9.45 -2.09 -30.22
N ARG A 548 -10.64 -1.54 -30.48
CA ARG A 548 -10.79 -0.11 -30.81
C ARG A 548 -10.23 0.78 -29.71
N ARG A 549 -10.51 0.47 -28.44
CA ARG A 549 -10.03 1.27 -27.32
C ARG A 549 -8.50 1.22 -27.17
N ILE A 550 -7.89 0.06 -27.38
CA ILE A 550 -6.43 -0.12 -27.37
C ILE A 550 -5.80 0.67 -28.53
N VAL A 551 -6.37 0.59 -29.72
CA VAL A 551 -5.88 1.36 -30.89
C VAL A 551 -6.00 2.86 -30.64
N ASP A 552 -7.13 3.34 -30.10
CA ASP A 552 -7.31 4.75 -29.76
C ASP A 552 -6.26 5.24 -28.75
N LEU A 553 -5.94 4.42 -27.74
CA LEU A 553 -4.90 4.73 -26.75
C LEU A 553 -3.51 4.85 -27.38
N HIS A 554 -3.16 3.95 -28.30
CA HIS A 554 -1.86 3.97 -28.99
C HIS A 554 -1.75 5.07 -30.05
N CYS A 555 -2.84 5.39 -30.75
CA CYS A 555 -2.83 6.39 -31.83
C CYS A 555 -2.89 7.84 -31.33
N ARG A 556 -3.68 8.11 -30.27
CA ARG A 556 -3.95 9.47 -29.78
C ARG A 556 -3.24 9.79 -28.46
N GLY A 557 -2.53 8.83 -27.86
CA GLY A 557 -1.89 9.03 -26.56
C GLY A 557 -2.89 9.42 -25.46
N GLU A 558 -2.47 10.33 -24.57
CA GLU A 558 -3.26 10.81 -23.42
C GLU A 558 -4.50 11.64 -23.81
N GLU A 559 -4.62 12.12 -25.05
CA GLU A 559 -5.74 12.97 -25.50
C GLU A 559 -7.05 12.19 -25.78
N SER A 560 -7.05 10.85 -25.66
CA SER A 560 -8.19 9.98 -26.01
C SER A 560 -9.26 9.82 -24.92
N VAL A 561 -9.19 10.60 -23.85
CA VAL A 561 -10.13 10.49 -22.74
C VAL A 561 -10.75 11.84 -22.38
N ASP A 562 -11.91 12.12 -22.96
CA ASP A 562 -12.83 13.08 -22.36
C ASP A 562 -13.29 12.53 -21.00
N ARG A 563 -12.80 13.14 -19.93
CA ARG A 563 -13.26 12.89 -18.56
C ARG A 563 -14.19 14.01 -18.17
N LEU A 564 -15.37 13.68 -17.64
CA LEU A 564 -16.30 14.66 -17.08
C LEU A 564 -15.73 15.32 -15.83
N TYR A 565 -14.99 14.55 -15.02
CA TYR A 565 -14.31 15.03 -13.81
C TYR A 565 -12.82 14.75 -13.86
N SER A 566 -12.02 15.70 -13.40
CA SER A 566 -10.59 15.51 -13.24
C SER A 566 -10.28 14.57 -12.05
N LEU A 567 -9.19 13.81 -12.13
CA LEU A 567 -8.78 12.94 -11.01
C LEU A 567 -8.56 13.73 -9.71
N ASP A 568 -8.08 14.97 -9.83
CA ASP A 568 -7.85 15.82 -8.67
C ASP A 568 -9.15 16.28 -8.01
N GLU A 569 -10.18 16.56 -8.80
CA GLU A 569 -11.53 16.87 -8.30
C GLU A 569 -12.14 15.66 -7.59
N ILE A 570 -11.97 14.45 -8.15
CA ILE A 570 -12.47 13.21 -7.53
C ILE A 570 -11.73 12.94 -6.21
N ARG A 571 -10.40 13.15 -6.14
CA ARG A 571 -9.63 13.02 -4.89
C ARG A 571 -10.14 13.99 -3.82
N ARG A 572 -10.37 15.25 -4.18
CA ARG A 572 -10.93 16.27 -3.28
C ARG A 572 -12.32 15.90 -2.80
N TYR A 573 -13.19 15.45 -3.70
CA TYR A 573 -14.53 14.96 -3.37
C TYR A 573 -14.50 13.77 -2.42
N LEU A 574 -13.61 12.80 -2.67
CA LEU A 574 -13.45 11.61 -1.84
C LEU A 574 -12.99 11.97 -0.42
N LEU A 575 -12.03 12.89 -0.26
CA LEU A 575 -11.58 13.32 1.06
C LEU A 575 -12.73 13.96 1.85
N PHE A 576 -13.49 14.85 1.20
CA PHE A 576 -14.66 15.48 1.80
C PHE A 576 -15.74 14.47 2.19
N ALA A 577 -16.08 13.55 1.28
CA ALA A 577 -17.11 12.54 1.49
C ALA A 577 -16.77 11.55 2.62
N ARG A 578 -15.48 11.22 2.84
CA ARG A 578 -15.03 10.30 3.90
C ARG A 578 -15.28 10.83 5.32
N GLN A 579 -15.42 12.15 5.49
CA GLN A 579 -15.66 12.76 6.80
C GLN A 579 -17.09 12.55 7.33
N PHE A 580 -18.04 12.27 6.45
CA PHE A 580 -19.42 12.00 6.85
C PHE A 580 -19.53 10.65 7.59
N LYS A 581 -20.36 10.63 8.63
CA LYS A 581 -20.62 9.44 9.45
C LYS A 581 -22.12 9.12 9.40
N PRO A 582 -22.60 8.58 8.26
CA PRO A 582 -24.02 8.37 8.07
C PRO A 582 -24.61 7.44 9.12
N LYS A 583 -25.80 7.79 9.61
CA LYS A 583 -26.58 7.00 10.55
C LYS A 583 -27.62 6.17 9.81
N ILE A 584 -27.89 4.97 10.32
CA ILE A 584 -28.91 4.09 9.77
C ILE A 584 -30.27 4.58 10.27
N SER A 585 -31.17 4.92 9.36
CA SER A 585 -32.56 5.26 9.70
C SER A 585 -33.34 3.99 10.09
N LYS A 586 -34.38 4.15 10.92
CA LYS A 586 -35.19 3.01 11.40
C LYS A 586 -35.87 2.25 10.25
N GLU A 587 -36.33 2.96 9.22
CA GLU A 587 -36.90 2.34 8.01
C GLU A 587 -35.88 1.49 7.27
N SER A 588 -34.64 1.98 7.14
CA SER A 588 -33.55 1.22 6.52
C SER A 588 -33.13 0.02 7.35
N GLU A 589 -33.18 0.10 8.68
CA GLU A 589 -32.89 -1.03 9.58
C GLU A 589 -33.86 -2.19 9.34
N GLU A 590 -35.17 -1.92 9.34
CA GLU A 590 -36.19 -2.93 9.05
C GLU A 590 -36.00 -3.52 7.64
N PHE A 591 -35.68 -2.67 6.66
CA PHE A 591 -35.43 -3.09 5.29
C PHE A 591 -34.19 -3.98 5.14
N ILE A 592 -33.09 -3.68 5.86
CA ILE A 592 -31.87 -4.51 5.88
C ILE A 592 -32.19 -5.91 6.42
N VAL A 593 -32.96 -5.99 7.52
CA VAL A 593 -33.36 -7.26 8.12
C VAL A 593 -34.22 -8.09 7.15
N GLU A 594 -35.16 -7.44 6.46
CA GLU A 594 -35.98 -8.09 5.43
C GLU A 594 -35.12 -8.62 4.27
N GLN A 595 -34.20 -7.82 3.74
CA GLN A 595 -33.31 -8.26 2.65
C GLN A 595 -32.38 -9.39 3.09
N TYR A 596 -31.87 -9.37 4.32
CA TYR A 596 -31.05 -10.46 4.85
C TYR A 596 -31.85 -11.75 5.02
N LYS A 597 -33.10 -11.66 5.51
CA LYS A 597 -34.00 -12.82 5.60
C LYS A 597 -34.25 -13.41 4.21
N ARG A 598 -34.52 -12.57 3.21
CA ARG A 598 -34.72 -12.98 1.81
C ARG A 598 -33.46 -13.64 1.23
N LEU A 599 -32.28 -13.10 1.53
CA LEU A 599 -31.00 -13.66 1.13
C LEU A 599 -30.80 -15.07 1.68
N ARG A 600 -31.10 -15.28 2.96
CA ARG A 600 -30.95 -16.58 3.64
C ARG A 600 -32.03 -17.60 3.26
N GLN A 601 -33.25 -17.16 2.99
CA GLN A 601 -34.32 -18.03 2.47
C GLN A 601 -33.95 -18.58 1.09
N ARG A 602 -33.36 -17.75 0.23
CA ARG A 602 -32.88 -18.20 -1.09
C ARG A 602 -31.82 -19.30 -0.98
N ASP A 603 -30.93 -19.21 0.02
CA ASP A 603 -29.93 -20.24 0.32
C ASP A 603 -30.57 -21.53 0.89
N SER A 604 -31.61 -21.39 1.71
CA SER A 604 -32.30 -22.51 2.36
C SER A 604 -33.22 -23.30 1.41
N SER A 605 -33.62 -22.71 0.28
CA SER A 605 -34.52 -23.30 -0.72
C SER A 605 -33.79 -24.16 -1.78
N GLY A 606 -32.49 -24.40 -1.61
CA GLY A 606 -31.56 -24.89 -2.63
C GLY A 606 -31.62 -26.39 -2.94
N GLY A 607 -32.77 -26.90 -3.37
CA GLY A 607 -32.88 -28.22 -4.03
C GLY A 607 -32.52 -28.19 -5.53
N VAL A 608 -32.53 -27.01 -6.17
CA VAL A 608 -32.37 -26.88 -7.64
C VAL A 608 -31.15 -26.05 -8.04
N THR A 609 -30.63 -25.16 -7.17
CA THR A 609 -29.40 -24.40 -7.47
C THR A 609 -28.55 -24.25 -6.22
N LYS A 610 -27.47 -25.03 -6.13
CA LYS A 610 -26.52 -24.94 -5.03
C LYS A 610 -25.73 -23.64 -5.19
N SER A 611 -25.86 -22.73 -4.22
CA SER A 611 -25.00 -21.54 -4.14
C SER A 611 -23.55 -21.99 -3.94
N ALA A 612 -22.60 -21.28 -4.56
CA ALA A 612 -21.18 -21.62 -4.42
C ALA A 612 -20.64 -21.44 -2.98
N TRP A 613 -21.42 -20.78 -2.10
CA TRP A 613 -20.98 -20.26 -0.81
C TRP A 613 -22.11 -20.21 0.23
N ARG A 614 -21.84 -20.63 1.49
CA ARG A 614 -22.79 -20.54 2.61
C ARG A 614 -22.94 -19.12 3.15
N ILE A 615 -24.17 -18.61 3.22
CA ILE A 615 -24.43 -17.23 3.67
C ILE A 615 -24.31 -17.13 5.20
N THR A 616 -23.48 -16.20 5.69
CA THR A 616 -23.21 -15.98 7.12
C THR A 616 -23.55 -14.55 7.55
N VAL A 617 -23.50 -14.29 8.86
CA VAL A 617 -23.73 -12.96 9.45
C VAL A 617 -22.72 -11.91 8.95
N ARG A 618 -21.52 -12.32 8.51
CA ARG A 618 -20.52 -11.40 7.91
C ARG A 618 -21.03 -10.70 6.65
N GLN A 619 -21.94 -11.35 5.92
CA GLN A 619 -22.57 -10.76 4.74
C GLN A 619 -23.59 -9.66 5.11
N LEU A 620 -24.21 -9.78 6.30
CA LEU A 620 -25.05 -8.71 6.85
C LEU A 620 -24.19 -7.50 7.25
N GLU A 621 -23.06 -7.73 7.92
CA GLU A 621 -22.11 -6.65 8.23
C GLU A 621 -21.58 -5.96 6.97
N SER A 622 -21.27 -6.75 5.93
CA SER A 622 -20.84 -6.25 4.62
C SER A 622 -21.92 -5.39 3.96
N MET A 623 -23.19 -5.81 4.01
CA MET A 623 -24.32 -5.05 3.48
C MET A 623 -24.47 -3.70 4.18
N ILE A 624 -24.28 -3.66 5.50
CA ILE A 624 -24.30 -2.42 6.29
C ILE A 624 -23.16 -1.49 5.84
N ARG A 625 -21.91 -1.99 5.77
CA ARG A 625 -20.75 -1.20 5.33
C ARG A 625 -20.92 -0.64 3.91
N LEU A 626 -21.41 -1.45 2.97
CA LEU A 626 -21.68 -1.03 1.60
C LEU A 626 -22.78 0.05 1.53
N SER A 627 -23.82 -0.08 2.35
CA SER A 627 -24.91 0.90 2.43
C SER A 627 -24.44 2.23 3.01
N GLU A 628 -23.57 2.19 4.03
CA GLU A 628 -22.92 3.37 4.61
C GLU A 628 -21.95 4.03 3.62
N GLY A 629 -21.14 3.26 2.91
CA GLY A 629 -20.24 3.76 1.87
C GLY A 629 -21.00 4.43 0.71
N MET A 630 -22.15 3.87 0.32
CA MET A 630 -23.04 4.47 -0.68
C MET A 630 -23.65 5.80 -0.18
N ALA A 631 -24.06 5.86 1.09
CA ALA A 631 -24.57 7.10 1.68
C ALA A 631 -23.49 8.20 1.74
N ARG A 632 -22.23 7.83 2.05
CA ARG A 632 -21.08 8.74 2.01
C ARG A 632 -20.82 9.29 0.62
N MET A 633 -20.91 8.46 -0.41
CA MET A 633 -20.73 8.89 -1.79
C MET A 633 -21.73 10.00 -2.19
N HIS A 634 -22.96 9.95 -1.69
CA HIS A 634 -23.98 10.98 -1.91
C HIS A 634 -23.94 12.12 -0.88
N CYS A 635 -22.90 12.21 -0.04
CA CYS A 635 -22.77 13.18 1.05
C CYS A 635 -24.01 13.27 1.95
N CYS A 636 -24.70 12.15 2.16
CA CYS A 636 -25.89 12.07 3.02
C CYS A 636 -25.50 11.66 4.45
N ASP A 637 -26.08 12.30 5.46
CA ASP A 637 -25.88 11.94 6.87
C ASP A 637 -26.78 10.78 7.33
N GLU A 638 -27.70 10.33 6.49
CA GLU A 638 -28.61 9.23 6.78
C GLU A 638 -28.62 8.19 5.65
N VAL A 639 -28.63 6.91 6.03
CA VAL A 639 -28.78 5.78 5.10
C VAL A 639 -30.26 5.64 4.74
N GLN A 640 -30.56 5.82 3.46
CA GLN A 640 -31.90 5.64 2.89
C GLN A 640 -32.09 4.21 2.35
N PRO A 641 -33.33 3.72 2.22
CA PRO A 641 -33.61 2.41 1.65
C PRO A 641 -33.11 2.24 0.20
N LYS A 642 -32.95 3.33 -0.55
CA LYS A 642 -32.36 3.32 -1.90
C LYS A 642 -30.92 2.81 -1.90
N HIS A 643 -30.12 3.22 -0.92
CA HIS A 643 -28.73 2.81 -0.77
C HIS A 643 -28.66 1.31 -0.44
N VAL A 644 -29.53 0.83 0.44
CA VAL A 644 -29.61 -0.58 0.82
C VAL A 644 -30.02 -1.46 -0.36
N LYS A 645 -30.99 -1.03 -1.18
CA LYS A 645 -31.41 -1.75 -2.38
C LYS A 645 -30.27 -1.94 -3.37
N GLU A 646 -29.49 -0.89 -3.60
CA GLU A 646 -28.34 -0.96 -4.52
C GLU A 646 -27.20 -1.79 -3.94
N ALA A 647 -26.88 -1.65 -2.65
CA ALA A 647 -25.92 -2.50 -1.95
C ALA A 647 -26.33 -3.98 -2.01
N PHE A 648 -27.61 -4.28 -1.83
CA PHE A 648 -28.15 -5.64 -1.97
C PHE A 648 -28.08 -6.16 -3.41
N ARG A 649 -28.32 -5.31 -4.42
CA ARG A 649 -28.17 -5.67 -5.84
C ARG A 649 -26.72 -6.09 -6.14
N LEU A 650 -25.76 -5.29 -5.68
CA LEU A 650 -24.34 -5.52 -5.88
C LEU A 650 -23.86 -6.78 -5.14
N LEU A 651 -24.30 -6.96 -3.89
CA LEU A 651 -24.01 -8.17 -3.12
C LEU A 651 -24.61 -9.44 -3.76
N ASN A 652 -25.85 -9.38 -4.25
CA ASN A 652 -26.46 -10.51 -4.95
C ASN A 652 -25.70 -10.89 -6.22
N LYS A 653 -25.19 -9.90 -6.95
CA LYS A 653 -24.44 -10.14 -8.18
C LYS A 653 -23.06 -10.74 -7.91
N SER A 654 -22.50 -10.51 -6.72
CA SER A 654 -21.28 -11.20 -6.27
C SER A 654 -21.50 -12.69 -5.91
N ILE A 655 -22.72 -13.07 -5.52
CA ILE A 655 -23.04 -14.46 -5.17
C ILE A 655 -23.37 -15.23 -6.45
N ILE A 656 -22.36 -15.92 -6.97
CA ILE A 656 -22.48 -16.70 -8.21
C ILE A 656 -23.16 -18.04 -7.95
N ARG A 657 -24.04 -18.40 -8.89
CA ARG A 657 -24.69 -19.70 -8.95
C ARG A 657 -23.71 -20.69 -9.57
N VAL A 658 -23.57 -21.86 -8.95
CA VAL A 658 -22.92 -22.99 -9.62
C VAL A 658 -23.94 -23.49 -10.63
N GLU A 659 -23.59 -23.41 -11.92
CA GLU A 659 -24.35 -24.09 -12.96
C GLU A 659 -23.99 -25.57 -12.83
N THR A 660 -24.85 -26.34 -12.18
CA THR A 660 -24.84 -27.78 -12.42
C THR A 660 -25.26 -27.97 -13.86
N PRO A 661 -24.49 -28.70 -14.70
CA PRO A 661 -25.02 -29.09 -16.00
C PRO A 661 -26.32 -29.82 -15.69
N ASP A 662 -27.43 -29.28 -16.18
CA ASP A 662 -28.69 -29.99 -16.13
C ASP A 662 -28.43 -31.30 -16.86
N ILE A 663 -28.39 -32.40 -16.11
CA ILE A 663 -28.49 -33.73 -16.70
C ILE A 663 -29.95 -33.79 -17.12
N ASN A 664 -30.25 -33.24 -18.30
CA ASN A 664 -31.53 -33.37 -18.96
C ASN A 664 -31.73 -34.86 -19.23
N LEU A 665 -32.42 -35.54 -18.32
CA LEU A 665 -32.91 -36.91 -18.50
C LEU A 665 -34.28 -36.93 -19.22
N GLU A 666 -34.74 -35.80 -19.75
CA GLU A 666 -36.09 -35.64 -20.32
C GLU A 666 -36.09 -34.95 -21.69
N GLN A 667 -35.03 -35.07 -22.48
CA GLN A 667 -35.06 -34.59 -23.86
C GLN A 667 -34.33 -35.56 -24.79
N ASP A 668 -35.05 -36.62 -25.16
CA ASP A 668 -34.91 -37.36 -26.42
C ASP A 668 -36.27 -38.04 -26.68
N ASP A 669 -37.31 -37.22 -26.79
CA ASP A 669 -38.47 -37.51 -27.63
C ASP A 669 -38.61 -36.29 -28.54
N ASP A 670 -38.67 -36.55 -29.84
CA ASP A 670 -38.68 -35.62 -30.98
C ASP A 670 -37.29 -35.20 -31.51
N LEU A 671 -36.76 -35.98 -32.46
CA LEU A 671 -36.26 -35.50 -33.76
C LEU A 671 -36.01 -36.68 -34.72
N GLU A 672 -36.76 -36.68 -35.82
CA GLU A 672 -36.62 -37.55 -36.99
C GLU A 672 -35.30 -37.28 -37.74
N ASP A 673 -34.76 -38.35 -38.35
CA ASP A 673 -33.85 -38.45 -39.51
C ASP A 673 -32.89 -37.28 -39.85
N ASP A 674 -31.58 -37.51 -39.74
CA ASP A 674 -30.61 -37.34 -40.85
C ASP A 674 -29.18 -37.78 -40.47
N GLU A 675 -28.47 -38.33 -41.46
CA GLU A 675 -27.22 -39.08 -41.39
C GLU A 675 -25.92 -38.24 -41.24
N GLU A 676 -24.87 -38.92 -40.76
CA GLU A 676 -23.42 -38.80 -41.11
C GLU A 676 -22.52 -37.63 -40.59
N GLN A 677 -21.53 -37.93 -39.72
CA GLN A 677 -20.09 -38.18 -40.04
C GLN A 677 -19.11 -38.03 -38.84
N GLN A 678 -18.31 -39.10 -38.62
CA GLN A 678 -16.86 -39.20 -38.23
C GLN A 678 -16.30 -38.45 -36.99
N GLN A 679 -15.27 -38.89 -36.25
CA GLN A 679 -14.63 -40.15 -35.81
C GLN A 679 -13.43 -39.70 -34.91
N GLU A 680 -13.01 -40.53 -33.93
CA GLU A 680 -11.70 -40.54 -33.23
C GLU A 680 -11.38 -39.45 -32.17
N ASP A 681 -10.76 -39.69 -31.01
CA ASP A 681 -10.37 -40.93 -30.28
C ASP A 681 -9.90 -40.58 -28.85
N ALA A 682 -10.05 -41.58 -27.96
CA ALA A 682 -9.17 -41.99 -26.85
C ALA A 682 -8.88 -41.10 -25.59
N ASN A 683 -9.55 -41.50 -24.50
CA ASN A 683 -8.98 -42.18 -23.30
C ASN A 683 -8.18 -41.41 -22.22
N ASN A 684 -8.74 -41.25 -21.00
CA ASN A 684 -8.37 -42.00 -19.76
C ASN A 684 -8.96 -41.36 -18.46
N GLY A 685 -9.85 -42.09 -17.79
CA GLY A 685 -9.62 -42.61 -16.43
C GLY A 685 -9.88 -41.77 -15.15
N ILE A 686 -10.93 -42.20 -14.42
CA ILE A 686 -11.01 -42.53 -12.96
C ILE A 686 -11.59 -41.49 -11.96
N ASN A 687 -12.88 -41.73 -11.65
CA ASN A 687 -13.64 -41.88 -10.38
C ASN A 687 -13.67 -40.85 -9.22
N GLY A 688 -14.93 -40.44 -8.90
CA GLY A 688 -15.57 -40.60 -7.57
C GLY A 688 -16.34 -39.37 -7.02
N PRO A 689 -17.38 -39.51 -6.15
CA PRO A 689 -18.60 -40.32 -6.21
C PRO A 689 -19.91 -39.46 -6.10
N VAL A 690 -21.07 -39.93 -6.57
CA VAL A 690 -22.39 -39.30 -6.32
C VAL A 690 -23.33 -40.29 -5.62
N ASP A 691 -23.48 -40.16 -4.31
CA ASP A 691 -24.39 -40.95 -3.48
C ASP A 691 -25.85 -40.54 -3.70
N GLY A 692 -26.68 -41.51 -4.09
CA GLY A 692 -28.13 -41.36 -4.25
C GLY A 692 -28.64 -42.25 -5.39
N VAL A 693 -28.32 -41.88 -6.63
CA VAL A 693 -28.68 -42.67 -7.84
C VAL A 693 -27.68 -43.80 -8.10
N ASN A 694 -26.40 -43.63 -7.72
CA ASN A 694 -25.41 -44.71 -7.77
C ASN A 694 -25.73 -45.87 -6.82
N GLY A 695 -26.55 -45.67 -5.78
CA GLY A 695 -26.87 -46.76 -4.84
C GLY A 695 -27.73 -47.85 -5.50
N HIS A 696 -28.74 -47.45 -6.28
CA HIS A 696 -29.57 -48.38 -7.03
C HIS A 696 -28.81 -49.00 -8.20
N TYR A 697 -28.06 -48.20 -8.97
CA TYR A 697 -27.22 -48.71 -10.05
C TYR A 697 -26.16 -49.70 -9.55
N ARG A 698 -25.43 -49.36 -8.47
CA ARG A 698 -24.39 -50.20 -7.87
C ARG A 698 -24.96 -51.47 -7.25
N ARG A 699 -26.16 -51.42 -6.68
CA ARG A 699 -26.85 -52.61 -6.16
C ARG A 699 -27.25 -53.55 -7.29
N ILE A 700 -27.82 -53.02 -8.38
CA ILE A 700 -28.20 -53.82 -9.55
C ILE A 700 -26.96 -54.40 -10.24
N SER A 701 -25.90 -53.61 -10.41
CA SER A 701 -24.64 -54.09 -11.00
C SER A 701 -24.00 -55.18 -10.16
N ASN A 702 -23.99 -55.04 -8.82
CA ASN A 702 -23.43 -56.06 -7.94
C ASN A 702 -24.24 -57.36 -7.96
N LEU A 703 -25.58 -57.28 -8.00
CA LEU A 703 -26.45 -58.45 -8.14
C LEU A 703 -26.22 -59.17 -9.47
N LEU A 704 -26.11 -58.43 -10.58
CA LEU A 704 -25.84 -58.98 -11.90
C LEU A 704 -24.47 -59.67 -11.97
N VAL A 705 -23.43 -59.04 -11.42
CA VAL A 705 -22.08 -59.62 -11.37
C VAL A 705 -22.05 -60.86 -10.46
N LEU A 706 -22.76 -60.86 -9.33
CA LEU A 706 -22.85 -62.01 -8.43
C LEU A 706 -23.57 -63.21 -9.07
N HIS A 707 -24.56 -62.96 -9.93
CA HIS A 707 -25.28 -64.01 -10.66
C HIS A 707 -24.44 -64.58 -11.81
N LEU A 708 -23.74 -63.72 -12.56
CA LEU A 708 -22.98 -64.13 -13.74
C LEU A 708 -21.66 -64.85 -13.40
N ARG A 709 -21.09 -64.64 -12.20
CA ARG A 709 -19.79 -65.22 -11.78
C ARG A 709 -19.80 -66.75 -11.50
N PRO A 710 -20.80 -67.32 -10.79
CA PRO A 710 -20.88 -68.77 -10.60
C PRO A 710 -21.36 -69.52 -11.85
N GLU A 711 -22.08 -68.86 -12.75
CA GLU A 711 -22.61 -69.44 -13.97
C GLU A 711 -21.69 -69.23 -15.19
N GLU A 712 -20.43 -68.82 -14.99
CA GLU A 712 -19.43 -68.66 -16.08
C GLU A 712 -19.19 -69.94 -16.91
N GLU A 713 -19.56 -71.12 -16.40
CA GLU A 713 -19.51 -72.40 -17.12
C GLU A 713 -20.69 -72.63 -18.08
N GLU A 714 -21.81 -71.92 -17.89
CA GLU A 714 -23.00 -71.97 -18.76
C GLU A 714 -23.15 -70.62 -19.50
N GLU A 715 -22.95 -70.62 -20.82
CA GLU A 715 -23.05 -69.40 -21.65
C GLU A 715 -24.45 -68.72 -21.53
N LEU A 716 -24.54 -67.68 -20.70
CA LEU A 716 -25.81 -66.98 -20.44
C LEU A 716 -26.13 -65.91 -21.48
N LYS A 717 -27.34 -66.02 -22.00
CA LYS A 717 -27.92 -65.09 -22.98
C LYS A 717 -28.42 -63.83 -22.29
N LYS A 718 -28.27 -62.68 -22.96
CA LYS A 718 -28.79 -61.37 -22.50
C LYS A 718 -30.28 -61.42 -22.10
N SER A 719 -31.11 -62.13 -22.87
CA SER A 719 -32.54 -62.33 -22.59
C SER A 719 -32.80 -63.14 -21.31
N ALA A 720 -31.95 -64.14 -21.01
CA ALA A 720 -32.05 -64.96 -19.81
C ALA A 720 -31.70 -64.16 -18.54
N VAL A 721 -30.68 -63.29 -18.61
CA VAL A 721 -30.27 -62.42 -17.50
C VAL A 721 -31.36 -61.39 -17.15
N VAL A 722 -31.98 -60.79 -18.16
CA VAL A 722 -33.12 -59.87 -17.98
C VAL A 722 -34.31 -60.59 -17.34
N ASN A 723 -34.65 -61.79 -17.84
CA ASN A 723 -35.75 -62.58 -17.28
C ASN A 723 -35.48 -63.05 -15.84
N TRP A 724 -34.23 -63.40 -15.51
CA TRP A 724 -33.85 -63.76 -14.15
C TRP A 724 -34.06 -62.59 -13.18
N TYR A 725 -33.58 -61.39 -13.53
CA TYR A 725 -33.73 -60.21 -12.69
C TYR A 725 -35.20 -59.82 -12.49
N LEU A 726 -36.01 -59.90 -13.55
CA LEU A 726 -37.45 -59.65 -13.46
C LEU A 726 -38.15 -60.65 -12.53
N LYS A 727 -37.67 -61.90 -12.48
CA LYS A 727 -38.18 -62.94 -11.57
C LYS A 727 -37.76 -62.73 -10.12
N GLU A 728 -36.56 -62.22 -9.86
CA GLU A 728 -36.09 -61.91 -8.50
C GLU A 728 -36.88 -60.75 -7.89
N ILE A 729 -37.32 -59.80 -8.72
CA ILE A 729 -38.05 -58.59 -8.32
C ILE A 729 -39.57 -58.74 -8.51
N GLU A 730 -40.05 -59.93 -8.90
CA GLU A 730 -41.48 -60.24 -9.08
C GLU A 730 -42.32 -59.88 -7.84
N SER A 731 -41.74 -59.98 -6.64
CA SER A 731 -42.41 -59.60 -5.38
C SER A 731 -42.56 -58.09 -5.13
N GLU A 732 -41.87 -57.25 -5.90
CA GLU A 732 -41.91 -55.78 -5.81
C GLU A 732 -42.69 -55.14 -6.96
N ILE A 733 -43.24 -55.93 -7.89
CA ILE A 733 -43.96 -55.43 -9.08
C ILE A 733 -45.45 -55.67 -8.90
N ASP A 734 -46.21 -54.58 -8.72
CA ASP A 734 -47.67 -54.65 -8.52
C ASP A 734 -48.45 -54.39 -9.83
N SER A 735 -47.80 -53.85 -10.88
CA SER A 735 -48.45 -53.45 -12.14
C SER A 735 -47.70 -53.85 -13.42
N GLU A 736 -48.43 -54.04 -14.51
CA GLU A 736 -47.88 -54.37 -15.84
C GLU A 736 -47.03 -53.23 -16.42
N GLU A 737 -47.39 -51.97 -16.13
CA GLU A 737 -46.60 -50.79 -16.53
C GLU A 737 -45.26 -50.71 -15.80
N GLU A 738 -45.20 -51.06 -14.51
CA GLU A 738 -43.94 -51.14 -13.77
C GLU A 738 -43.03 -52.25 -14.28
N LEU A 739 -43.60 -53.38 -14.73
CA LEU A 739 -42.83 -54.47 -15.33
C LEU A 739 -42.11 -54.01 -16.61
N VAL A 740 -42.82 -53.30 -17.49
CA VAL A 740 -42.24 -52.74 -18.72
C VAL A 740 -41.16 -51.70 -18.40
N ASN A 741 -41.41 -50.81 -17.43
CA ASN A 741 -40.43 -49.80 -17.01
C ASN A 741 -39.17 -50.43 -16.38
N LYS A 742 -39.32 -51.48 -15.56
CA LYS A 742 -38.19 -52.19 -14.94
C LYS A 742 -37.40 -53.00 -15.98
N LYS A 743 -38.08 -53.59 -16.97
CA LYS A 743 -37.42 -54.24 -18.12
C LYS A 743 -36.59 -53.24 -18.93
N GLY A 744 -37.16 -52.08 -19.26
CA GLY A 744 -36.41 -51.02 -19.95
C GLY A 744 -35.24 -50.47 -19.13
N LEU A 745 -35.40 -50.37 -17.80
CA LEU A 745 -34.33 -49.94 -16.90
C LEU A 745 -33.15 -50.92 -16.92
N ILE A 746 -33.39 -52.23 -16.84
CA ILE A 746 -32.30 -53.20 -16.83
C ILE A 746 -31.60 -53.33 -18.17
N GLU A 747 -32.31 -53.21 -19.29
CA GLU A 747 -31.70 -53.18 -20.63
C GLU A 747 -30.74 -51.99 -20.78
N LYS A 748 -31.14 -50.80 -20.28
CA LYS A 748 -30.28 -49.61 -20.24
C LYS A 748 -29.07 -49.78 -19.30
N VAL A 749 -29.26 -50.44 -18.15
CA VAL A 749 -28.17 -50.74 -17.21
C VAL A 749 -27.17 -51.73 -17.81
N LEU A 750 -27.63 -52.80 -18.45
CA LEU A 750 -26.78 -53.77 -19.17
C LEU A 750 -25.99 -53.10 -20.29
N HIS A 751 -26.64 -52.25 -21.10
CA HIS A 751 -25.97 -51.48 -22.14
C HIS A 751 -24.86 -50.59 -21.56
N ARG A 752 -25.09 -49.97 -20.41
CA ARG A 752 -24.08 -49.15 -19.72
C ARG A 752 -22.92 -49.98 -19.16
N LEU A 753 -23.19 -51.14 -18.58
CA LEU A 753 -22.17 -52.06 -18.05
C LEU A 753 -21.24 -52.65 -19.14
N VAL A 754 -21.75 -52.80 -20.36
CA VAL A 754 -20.99 -53.27 -21.52
C VAL A 754 -20.19 -52.13 -22.16
N HIS A 755 -20.84 -51.02 -22.53
CA HIS A 755 -20.22 -49.98 -23.37
C HIS A 755 -19.45 -48.91 -22.61
N TYR A 756 -19.83 -48.57 -21.38
CA TYR A 756 -19.23 -47.45 -20.63
C TYR A 756 -18.34 -47.92 -19.48
N ASP A 757 -18.81 -48.88 -18.69
CA ASP A 757 -18.09 -49.32 -17.49
C ASP A 757 -17.15 -50.52 -17.77
N HIS A 758 -17.29 -51.18 -18.93
CA HIS A 758 -16.50 -52.36 -19.37
C HIS A 758 -16.43 -53.51 -18.34
N ILE A 759 -17.48 -53.66 -17.53
CA ILE A 759 -17.61 -54.69 -16.51
C ILE A 759 -18.09 -56.01 -17.15
N LEU A 760 -18.93 -55.91 -18.20
CA LEU A 760 -19.43 -57.06 -18.97
C LEU A 760 -18.89 -57.01 -20.40
N ILE A 761 -18.59 -58.18 -20.96
CA ILE A 761 -18.12 -58.37 -22.33
C ILE A 761 -19.21 -59.12 -23.10
N GLU A 762 -19.64 -58.54 -24.21
CA GLU A 762 -20.53 -59.20 -25.17
C GLU A 762 -19.69 -60.10 -26.10
N LEU A 763 -19.96 -61.41 -26.08
CA LEU A 763 -19.39 -62.38 -27.01
C LEU A 763 -20.41 -62.64 -28.13
N SER A 764 -20.14 -62.10 -29.31
CA SER A 764 -20.81 -62.51 -30.55
C SER A 764 -20.09 -63.71 -31.17
N PRO A 765 -20.79 -64.75 -31.65
CA PRO A 765 -20.17 -65.89 -32.33
C PRO A 765 -19.81 -65.54 -33.78
N THR A 766 -18.96 -64.53 -34.01
CA THR A 766 -18.51 -64.15 -35.36
C THR A 766 -17.01 -63.90 -35.37
N GLY A 767 -16.28 -64.80 -36.02
CA GLY A 767 -14.84 -64.69 -36.24
C GLY A 767 -14.44 -63.60 -37.24
N LEU A 768 -13.25 -63.03 -37.01
CA LEU A 768 -12.33 -62.36 -37.97
C LEU A 768 -12.92 -61.75 -39.27
N LYS A 769 -13.13 -60.42 -39.21
CA LYS A 769 -13.04 -59.37 -40.26
C LYS A 769 -13.77 -59.56 -41.61
N GLY A 770 -14.75 -58.67 -41.82
CA GLY A 770 -14.88 -57.84 -43.04
C GLY A 770 -15.76 -58.39 -44.17
N SER A 771 -17.03 -57.98 -44.21
CA SER A 771 -17.81 -57.52 -45.39
C SER A 771 -19.33 -57.54 -45.10
N GLU A 772 -19.98 -56.44 -45.46
CA GLU A 772 -21.42 -56.13 -45.70
C GLU A 772 -22.55 -56.74 -44.84
N PRO A 773 -23.59 -55.93 -44.48
CA PRO A 773 -24.70 -56.40 -43.66
C PRO A 773 -25.76 -57.10 -44.54
N ALA A 774 -26.10 -58.33 -44.18
CA ALA A 774 -27.30 -58.99 -44.66
C ALA A 774 -28.23 -59.27 -43.47
N THR A 775 -29.47 -58.87 -43.68
CA THR A 775 -30.69 -58.90 -42.85
C THR A 775 -30.93 -60.12 -41.96
N THR A 776 -31.35 -59.81 -40.72
CA THR A 776 -32.39 -60.47 -39.89
C THR A 776 -32.23 -61.95 -39.60
N GLU A 777 -31.55 -62.24 -38.50
CA GLU A 777 -32.03 -63.07 -37.38
C GLU A 777 -31.40 -62.44 -36.12
N GLU A 778 -32.16 -62.27 -35.03
CA GLU A 778 -31.63 -61.75 -33.75
C GLU A 778 -30.60 -62.74 -33.21
N GLU A 779 -29.33 -62.59 -33.59
CA GLU A 779 -28.23 -63.38 -33.04
C GLU A 779 -28.07 -63.02 -31.55
N GLU A 780 -28.53 -63.92 -30.68
CA GLU A 780 -28.55 -63.72 -29.23
C GLU A 780 -27.13 -63.62 -28.65
N VAL A 781 -26.81 -62.44 -28.12
CA VAL A 781 -25.49 -62.10 -27.55
C VAL A 781 -25.30 -62.76 -26.17
N VAL A 782 -24.14 -63.40 -25.98
CA VAL A 782 -23.71 -64.01 -24.71
C VAL A 782 -22.93 -62.98 -23.87
N LEU A 783 -23.23 -62.89 -22.58
CA LEU A 783 -22.57 -61.94 -21.66
C LEU A 783 -21.60 -62.67 -20.72
N VAL A 784 -20.37 -62.15 -20.61
CA VAL A 784 -19.35 -62.68 -19.69
C VAL A 784 -18.78 -61.54 -18.84
N VAL A 785 -18.48 -61.81 -17.56
CA VAL A 785 -17.87 -60.82 -16.67
C VAL A 785 -16.39 -60.63 -17.01
N ASN A 786 -15.92 -59.38 -17.00
CA ASN A 786 -14.52 -59.07 -17.24
C ASN A 786 -13.62 -59.68 -16.12
N PRO A 787 -12.60 -60.50 -16.45
CA PRO A 787 -11.75 -61.20 -15.48
C PRO A 787 -11.00 -60.27 -14.50
N ASN A 788 -10.80 -59.00 -14.89
CA ASN A 788 -10.09 -58.01 -14.08
C ASN A 788 -10.98 -57.24 -13.10
N TYR A 789 -12.30 -57.50 -13.07
CA TYR A 789 -13.22 -56.80 -12.19
C TYR A 789 -13.30 -57.48 -10.80
N THR A 790 -12.92 -56.76 -9.76
CA THR A 790 -13.04 -57.18 -8.35
C THR A 790 -14.19 -56.43 -7.67
N LEU A 791 -15.14 -57.17 -7.08
CA LEU A 791 -16.17 -56.59 -6.21
C LEU A 791 -15.49 -55.93 -4.99
N GLU A 792 -15.77 -54.65 -4.75
CA GLU A 792 -15.50 -54.02 -3.46
C GLU A 792 -16.66 -54.36 -2.51
N ASP A 793 -16.34 -54.88 -1.32
CA ASP A 793 -17.29 -55.29 -0.26
C ASP A 793 -18.22 -54.16 0.23
#